data_AF-A0A969AFL1-F1
#
_entry.id   AF-A0A969AFL1-F1
#
_cell.length_a   1.000
_cell.length_b   1.000
_cell.length_c   1.000
_cell.angle_alpha   90.00
_cell.angle_beta   90.00
_cell.angle_gamma   90.00
#
_symmetry.space_group_name_H-M   'P 1'
#
loop_
_entity.id
_entity.type
_entity.pdbx_description
1 polymer ?
#
loop_
_entity_poly.entity_id
_entity_poly.type
_entity_poly.pdbx_seq_one_letter_code
_entity_poly.pdbx_strand_id
1 'polypeptide(L)'
;MDKVGDQEKLREMLLFFLEEMGATQVELSEGMGVSRPLVIDFLSKKKEYLPVSSEGLVKLCENLKSHKPSKRKLKKDTQEDKSVITANELRKELGKIGADELLESAGFLPDKNQSIRVTPERFFHIGQIVALLELLEFEDLLPTTREILTITSNKLTIASTKFFDNSYQGEDALKALIKKLGEPHPTLGLKLKLEMIEKLEAAQKNLHNGGKTKFSRKEAIALFLSILIKQRTSHENSLHARIKKLEFQTLSRSIDYTDEYCDVYSLLEEIAFDAEYKLQTPGLSLQDSSQTRILDSLQPVVMAIVTCNFGDNRDNREPLEWIYTSSNTMVENAISACTLNMGLKEDILLTISTNTLDSNIHSLVETTVILGDKQQYQGIWVDRDSMIVMLQAIVCAVKQWFADQRQNNKIDNNIYISACRNLSELRKRLTQVRKAFHNFQFLDEGCQLSEIKKIAEQAKKHLLDIPHEDIYFTYRLNFYRCYCLAKRLELRLSIFQGNMINAKYLIKELREAVENIDIFQLYVDRNEIAPIEALIRSEIYLYDLSCGHNPLFFADNGRKNWLELSEWKHKIRGIINTNSCYKDAGLDVYESLSEIHGNAARMYFYVSENRTTLEQAANNFLKAAYYALRIGLIQRVARWIALAGRVWVRLGDSKLSLQALKLSDKLAKTDLTTGHCDNFSQAVISEISLLSGEYLLLIEHDNIAALEKFIQALKGSTYLGLNRRICDALFNIFRCSETLSNLSIKEGLSRVFSESDKLIEANKKKLNPISNHTSEKVLDLLCDLYSREDNPTWFQVREQFSTLAAEIWQKWHQDTSQPGVETIHPISERIKNQTWLSQVD
;
A
#
# COMPACT_ATOMS: atom_id res chain seq x y z
N MET A 1 21.43 -23.18 57.27
CA MET A 1 22.09 -22.83 56.00
C MET A 1 21.01 -22.34 55.07
N ASP A 2 20.92 -21.03 54.89
CA ASP A 2 19.97 -20.43 53.94
C ASP A 2 20.36 -20.87 52.53
N LYS A 3 19.47 -21.57 51.84
CA LYS A 3 19.65 -21.90 50.43
C LYS A 3 18.95 -20.82 49.61
N VAL A 4 19.69 -20.21 48.68
CA VAL A 4 19.16 -19.39 47.58
C VAL A 4 18.05 -20.18 46.88
N GLY A 5 16.84 -19.60 46.80
CA GLY A 5 15.66 -20.30 46.28
C GLY A 5 15.65 -20.46 44.74
N ASP A 6 16.34 -19.57 44.01
CA ASP A 6 16.33 -19.54 42.53
C ASP A 6 17.71 -19.13 41.97
N GLN A 7 18.51 -20.13 41.55
CA GLN A 7 19.88 -19.92 41.08
C GLN A 7 19.94 -19.25 39.70
N GLU A 8 18.94 -19.45 38.82
CA GLU A 8 18.94 -18.77 37.52
C GLU A 8 18.67 -17.28 37.65
N LYS A 9 17.74 -16.87 38.53
CA LYS A 9 17.53 -15.44 38.82
C LYS A 9 18.75 -14.75 39.44
N LEU A 10 19.45 -15.46 40.34
CA LEU A 10 20.74 -14.99 40.87
C LEU A 10 21.76 -14.80 39.73
N ARG A 11 21.80 -15.71 38.76
CA ARG A 11 22.68 -15.62 37.59
C ARG A 11 22.34 -14.40 36.72
N GLU A 12 21.08 -14.22 36.37
CA GLU A 12 20.60 -13.07 35.58
C GLU A 12 20.90 -11.73 36.26
N MET A 13 20.74 -11.65 37.58
CA MET A 13 21.02 -10.46 38.37
C MET A 13 22.52 -10.13 38.39
N LEU A 14 23.40 -11.13 38.56
CA LEU A 14 24.84 -10.92 38.55
C LEU A 14 25.35 -10.53 37.15
N LEU A 15 24.77 -11.08 36.09
CA LEU A 15 25.03 -10.65 34.71
C LEU A 15 24.61 -9.19 34.49
N PHE A 16 23.43 -8.78 34.98
CA PHE A 16 23.00 -7.39 34.94
C PHE A 16 23.98 -6.45 35.67
N PHE A 17 24.54 -6.84 36.82
CA PHE A 17 25.54 -6.02 37.50
C PHE A 17 26.84 -5.87 36.69
N LEU A 18 27.29 -6.92 36.00
CA LEU A 18 28.45 -6.85 35.11
C LEU A 18 28.17 -5.99 33.89
N GLU A 19 27.05 -6.25 33.22
CA GLU A 19 26.70 -5.68 31.93
C GLU A 19 26.22 -4.24 32.05
N GLU A 20 25.31 -3.95 32.98
CA GLU A 20 24.63 -2.64 33.12
C GLU A 20 25.24 -1.74 34.20
N MET A 21 25.62 -2.29 35.36
CA MET A 21 26.22 -1.49 36.46
C MET A 21 27.75 -1.38 36.38
N GLY A 22 28.37 -1.98 35.36
CA GLY A 22 29.81 -1.94 35.12
C GLY A 22 30.63 -2.59 36.25
N ALA A 23 30.03 -3.53 36.98
CA ALA A 23 30.70 -4.30 38.01
C ALA A 23 31.81 -5.17 37.42
N THR A 24 32.82 -5.48 38.22
CA THR A 24 33.84 -6.46 37.84
C THR A 24 33.56 -7.82 38.48
N GLN A 25 34.01 -8.90 37.85
CA GLN A 25 33.93 -10.24 38.46
C GLN A 25 34.67 -10.31 39.81
N VAL A 26 35.69 -9.46 40.00
CA VAL A 26 36.41 -9.30 41.28
C VAL A 26 35.48 -8.69 42.33
N GLU A 27 34.86 -7.55 41.98
CA GLU A 27 33.91 -6.84 42.83
C GLU A 27 32.70 -7.69 43.23
N LEU A 28 32.16 -8.49 42.29
CA LEU A 28 31.11 -9.47 42.60
C LEU A 28 31.58 -10.56 43.57
N SER A 29 32.79 -11.10 43.35
CA SER A 29 33.35 -12.16 44.20
C SER A 29 33.65 -11.69 45.63
N GLU A 30 34.26 -10.51 45.76
CA GLU A 30 34.58 -9.88 47.04
C GLU A 30 33.31 -9.44 47.78
N GLY A 31 32.35 -8.87 47.05
CA GLY A 31 31.02 -8.50 47.57
C GLY A 31 30.26 -9.67 48.17
N MET A 32 30.23 -10.81 47.49
CA MET A 32 29.51 -11.99 47.95
C MET A 32 30.27 -12.85 48.96
N GLY A 33 31.58 -12.63 49.14
CA GLY A 33 32.44 -13.51 49.93
C GLY A 33 32.64 -14.90 49.32
N VAL A 34 32.56 -15.02 47.99
CA VAL A 34 32.67 -16.27 47.24
C VAL A 34 33.91 -16.24 46.36
N SER A 35 34.61 -17.36 46.20
CA SER A 35 35.84 -17.38 45.40
C SER A 35 35.57 -17.02 43.94
N ARG A 36 36.42 -16.16 43.39
CA ARG A 36 36.30 -15.65 42.01
C ARG A 36 36.16 -16.76 40.95
N PRO A 37 36.89 -17.89 41.00
CA PRO A 37 36.70 -18.98 40.04
C PRO A 37 35.27 -19.55 40.06
N LEU A 38 34.65 -19.67 41.24
CA LEU A 38 33.28 -20.16 41.36
C LEU A 38 32.26 -19.19 40.74
N VAL A 39 32.46 -17.88 40.92
CA VAL A 39 31.62 -16.85 40.30
C VAL A 39 31.75 -16.89 38.77
N ILE A 40 32.96 -17.09 38.24
CA ILE A 40 33.21 -17.20 36.79
C ILE A 40 32.58 -18.48 36.21
N ASP A 41 32.77 -19.61 36.87
CA ASP A 41 32.20 -20.89 36.44
C ASP A 41 30.66 -20.87 36.48
N PHE A 42 30.08 -20.20 37.47
CA PHE A 42 28.65 -19.97 37.55
C PHE A 42 28.16 -19.03 36.44
N LEU A 43 28.77 -17.87 36.22
CA LEU A 43 28.34 -16.97 35.16
C LEU A 43 28.49 -17.56 33.75
N SER A 44 29.46 -18.47 33.55
CA SER A 44 29.70 -19.18 32.28
C SER A 44 28.91 -20.49 32.12
N LYS A 45 27.95 -20.77 33.00
CA LYS A 45 27.14 -22.01 33.02
C LYS A 45 27.93 -23.32 33.18
N LYS A 46 29.21 -23.26 33.56
CA LYS A 46 30.01 -24.45 33.95
C LYS A 46 29.61 -25.01 35.32
N LYS A 47 28.98 -24.18 36.17
CA LYS A 47 28.32 -24.59 37.41
C LYS A 47 26.88 -24.09 37.45
N GLU A 48 26.00 -24.95 37.97
CA GLU A 48 24.58 -24.64 38.17
C GLU A 48 24.30 -23.91 39.49
N TYR A 49 25.25 -23.91 40.42
CA TYR A 49 25.04 -23.43 41.79
C TYR A 49 26.17 -22.52 42.27
N LEU A 50 25.78 -21.38 42.85
CA LEU A 50 26.68 -20.46 43.55
C LEU A 50 26.34 -20.45 45.06
N PRO A 51 27.29 -20.84 45.94
CA PRO A 51 27.07 -20.89 47.39
C PRO A 51 27.17 -19.48 48.00
N VAL A 52 26.14 -18.66 47.86
CA VAL A 52 26.08 -17.29 48.42
C VAL A 52 25.05 -17.25 49.54
N SER A 53 25.38 -16.61 50.66
CA SER A 53 24.45 -16.37 51.77
C SER A 53 23.71 -15.04 51.61
N SER A 54 22.60 -14.88 52.35
CA SER A 54 21.90 -13.61 52.50
C SER A 54 22.84 -12.47 52.92
N GLU A 55 23.67 -12.69 53.94
CA GLU A 55 24.71 -11.74 54.37
C GLU A 55 25.71 -11.38 53.26
N GLY A 56 26.07 -12.35 52.41
CA GLY A 56 26.95 -12.12 51.26
C GLY A 56 26.32 -11.21 50.20
N LEU A 57 25.02 -11.34 49.97
CA LEU A 57 24.28 -10.46 49.05
C LEU A 57 24.09 -9.04 49.60
N VAL A 58 23.88 -8.89 50.91
CA VAL A 58 23.83 -7.58 51.57
C VAL A 58 25.18 -6.86 51.41
N LYS A 59 26.29 -7.58 51.67
CA LYS A 59 27.65 -7.05 51.46
C LYS A 59 27.93 -6.72 50.00
N LEU A 60 27.42 -7.51 49.06
CA LEU A 60 27.53 -7.21 47.63
C LEU A 60 26.85 -5.87 47.30
N CYS A 61 25.65 -5.62 47.85
CA CYS A 61 24.93 -4.37 47.66
C CYS A 61 25.73 -3.16 48.18
N GLU A 62 26.32 -3.28 49.37
CA GLU A 62 27.15 -2.23 49.97
C GLU A 62 28.47 -2.01 49.21
N ASN A 63 29.08 -3.09 48.70
CA ASN A 63 30.29 -3.02 47.90
C ASN A 63 30.07 -2.36 46.53
N LEU A 64 28.98 -2.69 45.83
CA LEU A 64 28.62 -2.07 44.55
C LEU A 64 28.29 -0.58 44.70
N LYS A 65 27.72 -0.17 45.85
CA LYS A 65 27.45 1.23 46.20
C LYS A 65 28.72 2.04 46.45
N SER A 66 29.73 1.44 47.08
CA SER A 66 30.94 2.14 47.54
C SER A 66 32.01 2.29 46.45
N HIS A 67 32.00 1.45 45.43
CA HIS A 67 33.00 1.44 44.37
C HIS A 67 32.53 2.18 43.12
N LYS A 68 33.47 2.80 42.38
CA LYS A 68 33.20 3.40 41.07
C LYS A 68 33.11 2.32 39.98
N PRO A 69 32.24 2.49 38.96
CA PRO A 69 32.18 1.58 37.81
C PRO A 69 33.54 1.40 37.13
N SER A 70 33.73 0.26 36.48
CA SER A 70 34.99 -0.02 35.80
C SER A 70 35.30 1.02 34.70
N LYS A 71 36.58 1.42 34.60
CA LYS A 71 37.08 2.41 33.61
C LYS A 71 36.79 2.01 32.15
N ARG A 72 36.61 0.72 31.88
CA ARG A 72 36.36 0.17 30.54
C ARG A 72 34.93 0.45 30.06
N LYS A 73 33.94 0.51 30.98
CA LYS A 73 32.56 0.87 30.66
C LYS A 73 32.35 2.39 30.62
N LEU A 74 33.00 3.13 31.51
CA LEU A 74 33.03 4.61 31.51
C LEU A 74 33.49 5.25 30.19
N LYS A 75 34.36 4.57 29.41
CA LYS A 75 34.79 5.04 28.08
C LYS A 75 33.74 4.81 26.98
N LYS A 76 32.89 3.79 27.13
CA LYS A 76 31.85 3.40 26.17
C LYS A 76 30.63 4.31 26.31
N ASP A 77 30.23 4.62 27.54
CA ASP A 77 29.12 5.53 27.87
C ASP A 77 29.42 6.99 27.48
N THR A 78 30.68 7.40 27.36
CA THR A 78 31.04 8.74 26.83
C THR A 78 30.94 8.88 25.31
N GLN A 79 30.77 7.79 24.56
CA GLN A 79 30.70 7.80 23.10
C GLN A 79 29.29 7.49 22.54
N GLU A 80 28.36 6.99 23.36
CA GLU A 80 26.97 6.74 22.96
C GLU A 80 26.01 7.73 23.64
N ASP A 81 24.87 7.99 22.99
CA ASP A 81 23.92 9.10 23.24
C ASP A 81 23.55 9.38 24.72
N LYS A 82 23.31 10.67 25.02
CA LYS A 82 22.91 11.26 26.32
C LYS A 82 21.56 10.77 26.89
N SER A 83 21.05 9.60 26.51
CA SER A 83 19.75 9.07 26.90
C SER A 83 19.76 7.77 27.70
N VAL A 84 20.94 7.24 28.06
CA VAL A 84 21.08 6.02 28.87
C VAL A 84 21.45 6.40 30.30
N ILE A 85 20.76 5.83 31.30
CA ILE A 85 21.14 6.00 32.72
C ILE A 85 22.57 5.51 32.90
N THR A 86 23.46 6.37 33.36
CA THR A 86 24.89 6.02 33.49
C THR A 86 25.07 4.94 34.55
N ALA A 87 26.10 4.09 34.40
CA ALA A 87 26.42 3.07 35.42
C ALA A 87 26.59 3.65 36.84
N ASN A 88 26.96 4.94 36.95
CA ASN A 88 27.03 5.69 38.21
C ASN A 88 25.64 5.99 38.80
N GLU A 89 24.66 6.30 37.97
CA GLU A 89 23.28 6.56 38.40
C GLU A 89 22.61 5.25 38.82
N LEU A 90 22.79 4.15 38.08
CA LEU A 90 22.31 2.82 38.49
C LEU A 90 22.89 2.38 39.85
N ARG A 91 24.17 2.62 40.11
CA ARG A 91 24.80 2.35 41.44
C ARG A 91 24.27 3.26 42.54
N LYS A 92 23.95 4.52 42.24
CA LYS A 92 23.30 5.43 43.19
C LYS A 92 21.87 5.00 43.52
N GLU A 93 21.11 4.57 42.52
CA GLU A 93 19.75 4.05 42.71
C GLU A 93 19.76 2.74 43.50
N LEU A 94 20.67 1.80 43.22
CA LEU A 94 20.91 0.63 44.07
C LEU A 94 21.15 1.02 45.53
N GLY A 95 21.95 2.07 45.73
CA GLY A 95 22.26 2.59 47.06
C GLY A 95 21.08 3.24 47.80
N LYS A 96 20.00 3.63 47.10
CA LYS A 96 18.74 4.13 47.67
C LYS A 96 17.73 3.00 47.93
N ILE A 97 17.74 1.97 47.08
CA ILE A 97 16.82 0.82 47.14
C ILE A 97 17.18 -0.15 48.28
N GLY A 98 18.47 -0.34 48.58
CA GLY A 98 18.93 -1.17 49.71
C GLY A 98 18.99 -2.68 49.41
N ALA A 99 19.53 -3.44 50.36
CA ALA A 99 19.86 -4.86 50.17
C ALA A 99 18.65 -5.82 50.19
N ASP A 100 17.51 -5.40 50.73
CA ASP A 100 16.32 -6.24 50.91
C ASP A 100 15.71 -6.72 49.57
N GLU A 101 15.71 -5.87 48.54
CA GLU A 101 15.23 -6.25 47.20
C GLU A 101 16.23 -7.16 46.45
N LEU A 102 17.53 -7.03 46.77
CA LEU A 102 18.60 -7.86 46.20
C LEU A 102 18.54 -9.28 46.80
N LEU A 103 18.19 -9.37 48.08
CA LEU A 103 17.88 -10.62 48.76
C LEU A 103 16.65 -11.30 48.15
N GLU A 104 15.55 -10.57 47.93
CA GLU A 104 14.33 -11.10 47.32
C GLU A 104 14.55 -11.58 45.88
N SER A 105 15.30 -10.83 45.07
CA SER A 105 15.64 -11.20 43.69
C SER A 105 16.48 -12.48 43.60
N ALA A 106 17.23 -12.80 44.66
CA ALA A 106 17.97 -14.05 44.84
C ALA A 106 17.18 -15.14 45.59
N GLY A 107 15.90 -14.91 45.90
CA GLY A 107 15.02 -15.88 46.54
C GLY A 107 15.18 -15.98 48.07
N PHE A 108 15.83 -15.02 48.73
CA PHE A 108 15.84 -14.89 50.18
C PHE A 108 14.64 -14.06 50.63
N LEU A 109 13.83 -14.60 51.55
CA LEU A 109 12.67 -13.90 52.10
C LEU A 109 13.10 -13.10 53.35
N PRO A 110 12.62 -11.86 53.54
CA PRO A 110 12.85 -11.13 54.78
C PRO A 110 12.07 -11.77 55.95
N ASP A 111 12.75 -12.01 57.07
CA ASP A 111 12.20 -12.67 58.27
C ASP A 111 11.03 -11.91 58.94
N LYS A 112 10.73 -10.67 58.54
CA LYS A 112 9.79 -9.78 59.25
C LYS A 112 8.50 -9.41 58.53
N ASN A 113 8.22 -9.94 57.34
CA ASN A 113 6.93 -9.71 56.67
C ASN A 113 6.19 -11.02 56.46
N GLN A 114 5.41 -11.45 57.46
CA GLN A 114 4.36 -12.47 57.31
C GLN A 114 3.16 -11.99 56.46
N SER A 115 3.35 -11.01 55.57
CA SER A 115 2.32 -10.61 54.61
C SER A 115 2.43 -11.48 53.36
N ILE A 116 1.75 -12.63 53.43
CA ILE A 116 1.20 -13.44 52.33
C ILE A 116 2.06 -13.54 51.06
N ARG A 117 2.66 -14.73 50.87
CA ARG A 117 3.31 -15.16 49.63
C ARG A 117 2.39 -14.96 48.42
N VAL A 118 2.72 -14.00 47.57
CA VAL A 118 2.16 -13.88 46.22
C VAL A 118 3.31 -14.10 45.25
N THR A 119 3.24 -15.14 44.41
CA THR A 119 4.26 -15.33 43.38
C THR A 119 4.22 -14.16 42.39
N PRO A 120 5.34 -13.85 41.70
CA PRO A 120 5.36 -12.82 40.67
C PRO A 120 4.29 -12.98 39.58
N GLU A 121 3.83 -14.21 39.29
CA GLU A 121 2.67 -14.44 38.42
C GLU A 121 1.35 -14.05 39.09
N ARG A 122 1.14 -14.38 40.38
CA ARG A 122 -0.12 -14.06 41.09
C ARG A 122 -0.28 -12.58 41.39
N PHE A 123 0.80 -11.85 41.70
CA PHE A 123 0.75 -10.41 41.93
C PHE A 123 0.40 -9.67 40.64
N PHE A 124 0.90 -10.19 39.52
CA PHE A 124 0.65 -9.67 38.20
C PHE A 124 -0.77 -9.97 37.69
N HIS A 125 -1.28 -11.19 37.90
CA HIS A 125 -2.69 -11.49 37.63
C HIS A 125 -3.60 -10.58 38.47
N ILE A 126 -3.24 -10.30 39.73
CA ILE A 126 -3.98 -9.37 40.58
C ILE A 126 -3.88 -7.92 40.07
N GLY A 127 -2.70 -7.45 39.64
CA GLY A 127 -2.52 -6.11 39.07
C GLY A 127 -3.27 -5.92 37.74
N GLN A 128 -3.30 -6.95 36.89
CA GLN A 128 -4.09 -6.97 35.66
C GLN A 128 -5.60 -6.97 35.95
N ILE A 129 -6.06 -7.79 36.91
CA ILE A 129 -7.47 -7.87 37.29
C ILE A 129 -7.97 -6.55 37.89
N VAL A 130 -7.20 -5.87 38.75
CA VAL A 130 -7.61 -4.58 39.33
C VAL A 130 -7.63 -3.47 38.29
N ALA A 131 -6.65 -3.42 37.38
CA ALA A 131 -6.65 -2.47 36.29
C ALA A 131 -7.82 -2.69 35.31
N LEU A 132 -8.13 -3.96 35.00
CA LEU A 132 -9.29 -4.34 34.16
C LEU A 132 -10.64 -4.02 34.82
N LEU A 133 -10.74 -4.12 36.15
CA LEU A 133 -11.96 -3.80 36.91
C LEU A 133 -12.19 -2.30 37.10
N GLU A 134 -11.14 -1.47 37.13
CA GLU A 134 -11.27 0.01 37.10
C GLU A 134 -11.76 0.55 35.75
N LEU A 135 -11.71 -0.28 34.69
CA LEU A 135 -12.10 0.08 33.32
C LEU A 135 -13.55 -0.30 32.95
N LEU A 136 -14.26 -1.10 33.76
CA LEU A 136 -15.60 -1.60 33.45
C LEU A 136 -16.67 -0.93 34.32
N GLU A 137 -17.35 0.09 33.79
CA GLU A 137 -18.56 0.65 34.40
C GLU A 137 -19.79 -0.21 34.06
N PHE A 138 -20.09 -1.27 34.82
CA PHE A 138 -21.40 -1.96 34.74
C PHE A 138 -21.85 -2.52 36.11
N GLU A 139 -23.10 -2.18 36.48
CA GLU A 139 -23.68 -2.33 37.82
C GLU A 139 -24.15 -3.76 38.19
N ASP A 140 -24.19 -4.71 37.25
CA ASP A 140 -24.90 -5.99 37.49
C ASP A 140 -24.04 -7.17 37.99
N LEU A 141 -22.72 -7.00 38.12
CA LEU A 141 -21.83 -8.05 38.68
C LEU A 141 -21.48 -7.83 40.16
N LEU A 142 -22.11 -6.84 40.79
CA LEU A 142 -21.76 -6.22 42.06
C LEU A 142 -21.57 -7.18 43.26
N PRO A 143 -22.28 -8.31 43.44
CA PRO A 143 -22.07 -9.17 44.60
C PRO A 143 -20.80 -10.04 44.50
N THR A 144 -20.56 -10.67 43.35
CA THR A 144 -19.43 -11.59 43.12
C THR A 144 -18.14 -10.84 42.82
N THR A 145 -18.23 -9.70 42.13
CA THR A 145 -17.11 -8.76 42.02
C THR A 145 -16.83 -8.04 43.32
N ARG A 146 -17.79 -7.84 44.25
CA ARG A 146 -17.49 -7.28 45.58
C ARG A 146 -16.63 -8.20 46.42
N GLU A 147 -16.77 -9.52 46.40
CA GLU A 147 -15.87 -10.38 47.20
C GLU A 147 -14.44 -10.41 46.63
N ILE A 148 -14.30 -10.45 45.29
CA ILE A 148 -13.00 -10.36 44.61
C ILE A 148 -12.41 -8.95 44.79
N LEU A 149 -13.19 -7.87 44.63
CA LEU A 149 -12.80 -6.51 44.96
C LEU A 149 -12.48 -6.37 46.43
N THR A 150 -13.16 -7.00 47.38
CA THR A 150 -12.87 -6.80 48.82
C THR A 150 -11.56 -7.47 49.22
N ILE A 151 -11.25 -8.64 48.66
CA ILE A 151 -9.97 -9.34 48.90
C ILE A 151 -8.81 -8.64 48.19
N THR A 152 -9.06 -8.11 46.98
CA THR A 152 -8.05 -7.48 46.14
C THR A 152 -7.85 -6.01 46.49
N SER A 153 -8.91 -5.25 46.75
CA SER A 153 -8.93 -3.91 47.35
C SER A 153 -8.35 -3.94 48.76
N ASN A 154 -8.60 -4.91 49.64
CA ASN A 154 -7.92 -4.85 50.96
C ASN A 154 -6.39 -4.96 50.86
N LYS A 155 -5.82 -5.52 49.79
CA LYS A 155 -4.35 -5.54 49.57
C LYS A 155 -3.84 -4.40 48.70
N LEU A 156 -4.57 -4.07 47.65
CA LEU A 156 -4.23 -2.97 46.75
C LEU A 156 -4.59 -1.63 47.35
N THR A 157 -5.63 -1.46 48.18
CA THR A 157 -5.95 -0.24 48.94
C THR A 157 -4.92 -0.01 50.03
N ILE A 158 -4.40 -1.04 50.71
CA ILE A 158 -3.27 -0.86 51.66
C ILE A 158 -1.98 -0.40 50.95
N ALA A 159 -1.79 -0.76 49.67
CA ALA A 159 -0.68 -0.25 48.85
C ALA A 159 -1.02 1.09 48.13
N SER A 160 -2.20 1.25 47.56
CA SER A 160 -2.61 2.29 46.61
C SER A 160 -3.14 3.54 47.27
N THR A 161 -3.74 3.45 48.47
CA THR A 161 -4.08 4.66 49.25
C THR A 161 -2.85 5.34 49.83
N LYS A 162 -1.74 4.62 50.04
CA LYS A 162 -0.43 5.21 50.37
C LYS A 162 0.41 5.60 49.13
N PHE A 163 0.19 4.97 47.98
CA PHE A 163 0.91 5.32 46.74
C PHE A 163 0.47 6.66 46.13
N PHE A 164 -0.73 7.17 46.42
CA PHE A 164 -1.15 8.53 46.05
C PHE A 164 -1.95 9.13 47.21
N ASP A 165 -1.27 9.61 48.26
CA ASP A 165 -1.91 10.42 49.29
C ASP A 165 -2.56 11.66 48.66
N ASN A 166 -3.66 12.14 49.26
CA ASN A 166 -4.43 13.32 48.85
C ASN A 166 -3.64 14.65 48.82
N SER A 167 -2.32 14.63 49.06
CA SER A 167 -1.41 15.77 49.01
C SER A 167 -0.98 16.18 47.59
N TYR A 168 -1.29 15.38 46.55
CA TYR A 168 -0.82 15.58 45.18
C TYR A 168 -1.87 16.15 44.21
N GLN A 169 -2.91 16.84 44.68
CA GLN A 169 -3.99 17.39 43.84
C GLN A 169 -3.55 18.49 42.82
N GLY A 170 -2.25 18.73 42.62
CA GLY A 170 -1.72 19.68 41.62
C GLY A 170 -0.43 19.28 40.90
N GLU A 171 0.20 18.15 41.24
CA GLU A 171 1.47 17.69 40.64
C GLU A 171 1.27 16.61 39.57
N ASP A 172 2.24 16.51 38.65
CA ASP A 172 2.27 15.48 37.60
C ASP A 172 2.29 14.06 38.21
N ALA A 173 1.20 13.30 38.05
CA ALA A 173 1.05 11.97 38.64
C ALA A 173 2.08 10.96 38.12
N LEU A 174 2.57 11.12 36.89
CA LEU A 174 3.62 10.28 36.32
C LEU A 174 4.96 10.55 37.01
N LYS A 175 5.28 11.82 37.25
CA LYS A 175 6.49 12.22 38.00
C LYS A 175 6.45 11.70 39.44
N ALA A 176 5.28 11.77 40.08
CA ALA A 176 5.08 11.23 41.42
C ALA A 176 5.25 9.69 41.45
N LEU A 177 4.72 8.99 40.44
CA LEU A 177 4.89 7.55 40.28
C LEU A 177 6.35 7.15 40.11
N ILE A 178 7.09 7.84 39.23
CA ILE A 178 8.54 7.61 39.01
C ILE A 178 9.31 7.82 40.33
N LYS A 179 9.03 8.90 41.05
CA LYS A 179 9.66 9.20 42.34
C LYS A 179 9.41 8.11 43.37
N LYS A 180 8.17 7.61 43.47
CA LYS A 180 7.80 6.53 44.40
C LYS A 180 8.34 5.17 43.98
N LEU A 181 8.48 4.89 42.69
CA LEU A 181 9.21 3.73 42.22
C LEU A 181 10.69 3.79 42.63
N GLY A 182 11.26 4.97 42.91
CA GLY A 182 12.61 5.09 43.48
C GLY A 182 12.71 4.80 44.98
N GLU A 183 11.59 4.63 45.69
CA GLU A 183 11.57 4.37 47.14
C GLU A 183 11.74 2.86 47.44
N PRO A 184 12.34 2.47 48.57
CA PRO A 184 12.59 1.08 48.93
C PRO A 184 11.27 0.37 49.31
N HIS A 185 10.69 -0.37 48.36
CA HIS A 185 9.41 -1.05 48.51
C HIS A 185 9.44 -2.43 47.80
N PRO A 186 9.27 -3.54 48.53
CA PRO A 186 9.48 -4.89 48.00
C PRO A 186 8.29 -5.34 47.14
N THR A 187 8.38 -5.23 45.80
CA THR A 187 7.28 -5.69 44.91
C THR A 187 7.68 -6.11 43.48
N LEU A 188 8.73 -5.55 42.85
CA LEU A 188 9.01 -5.78 41.41
C LEU A 188 10.38 -6.43 41.11
N GLY A 189 11.28 -6.52 42.09
CA GLY A 189 12.67 -6.90 41.89
C GLY A 189 13.52 -5.77 41.30
N LEU A 190 14.78 -5.69 41.71
CA LEU A 190 15.67 -4.54 41.44
C LEU A 190 15.85 -4.24 39.95
N LYS A 191 16.13 -5.26 39.13
CA LYS A 191 16.39 -5.12 37.68
C LYS A 191 15.18 -4.51 36.96
N LEU A 192 14.00 -5.12 37.14
CA LEU A 192 12.77 -4.67 36.48
C LEU A 192 12.37 -3.26 36.93
N LYS A 193 12.55 -2.95 38.22
CA LYS A 193 12.27 -1.63 38.80
C LYS A 193 13.11 -0.53 38.15
N LEU A 194 14.42 -0.74 38.01
CA LEU A 194 15.32 0.21 37.34
C LEU A 194 14.97 0.40 35.87
N GLU A 195 14.71 -0.69 35.14
CA GLU A 195 14.29 -0.61 33.73
C GLU A 195 12.93 0.09 33.54
N MET A 196 12.01 -0.06 34.51
CA MET A 196 10.71 0.61 34.49
C MET A 196 10.84 2.11 34.70
N ILE A 197 11.67 2.55 35.65
CA ILE A 197 11.94 3.97 35.90
C ILE A 197 12.50 4.63 34.63
N GLU A 198 13.53 4.02 34.04
CA GLU A 198 14.16 4.52 32.81
C GLU A 198 13.16 4.69 31.66
N LYS A 199 12.33 3.66 31.42
CA LYS A 199 11.35 3.68 30.32
C LYS A 199 10.22 4.68 30.57
N LEU A 200 9.79 4.85 31.82
CA LEU A 200 8.79 5.86 32.18
C LEU A 200 9.34 7.28 32.03
N GLU A 201 10.59 7.53 32.44
CA GLU A 201 11.25 8.83 32.26
C GLU A 201 11.44 9.14 30.77
N ALA A 202 11.85 8.16 29.96
CA ALA A 202 11.95 8.30 28.52
C ALA A 202 10.58 8.57 27.87
N ALA A 203 9.53 7.86 28.28
CA ALA A 203 8.16 8.08 27.81
C ALA A 203 7.66 9.48 28.21
N GLN A 204 7.89 9.89 29.46
CA GLN A 204 7.56 11.23 29.96
C GLN A 204 8.24 12.31 29.12
N LYS A 205 9.54 12.19 28.86
CA LYS A 205 10.30 13.15 28.05
C LYS A 205 9.78 13.23 26.61
N ASN A 206 9.49 12.08 25.98
CA ASN A 206 8.95 12.04 24.62
C ASN A 206 7.57 12.69 24.54
N LEU A 207 6.68 12.40 25.49
CA LEU A 207 5.34 12.97 25.55
C LEU A 207 5.38 14.47 25.89
N HIS A 208 6.32 14.91 26.73
CA HIS A 208 6.60 16.34 26.97
C HIS A 208 7.05 17.06 25.71
N ASN A 209 8.00 16.49 24.95
CA ASN A 209 8.43 17.05 23.66
C ASN A 209 7.27 17.13 22.66
N GLY A 210 6.32 16.20 22.74
CA GLY A 210 5.08 16.24 21.97
C GLY A 210 4.07 17.29 22.46
N GLY A 211 4.26 17.88 23.65
CA GLY A 211 3.40 18.92 24.24
C GLY A 211 2.55 18.50 25.46
N LYS A 212 2.70 17.28 25.99
CA LYS A 212 2.00 16.79 27.19
C LYS A 212 2.83 17.09 28.44
N THR A 213 2.41 18.08 29.22
CA THR A 213 3.18 18.59 30.37
C THR A 213 2.71 18.09 31.74
N LYS A 214 1.49 17.53 31.83
CA LYS A 214 0.92 16.98 33.07
C LYS A 214 0.17 15.69 32.77
N PHE A 215 0.33 14.69 33.64
CA PHE A 215 -0.34 13.40 33.52
C PHE A 215 -1.33 13.21 34.67
N SER A 216 -2.51 12.71 34.33
CA SER A 216 -3.50 12.27 35.31
C SER A 216 -3.06 10.94 35.92
N ARG A 217 -3.68 10.57 37.05
CA ARG A 217 -3.42 9.29 37.70
C ARG A 217 -3.73 8.11 36.77
N LYS A 218 -4.83 8.18 36.01
CA LYS A 218 -5.22 7.14 35.04
C LYS A 218 -4.16 7.00 33.93
N GLU A 219 -3.66 8.13 33.40
CA GLU A 219 -2.62 8.14 32.37
C GLU A 219 -1.29 7.56 32.87
N ALA A 220 -0.88 7.90 34.08
CA ALA A 220 0.36 7.39 34.68
C ALA A 220 0.30 5.87 34.92
N ILE A 221 -0.85 5.37 35.39
CA ILE A 221 -1.07 3.93 35.62
C ILE A 221 -1.08 3.18 34.29
N ALA A 222 -1.81 3.67 33.28
CA ALA A 222 -1.88 3.02 31.97
C ALA A 222 -0.50 2.94 31.28
N LEU A 223 0.30 4.02 31.35
CA LEU A 223 1.68 4.03 30.86
C LEU A 223 2.55 3.00 31.59
N PHE A 224 2.46 2.93 32.91
CA PHE A 224 3.17 1.94 33.71
C PHE A 224 2.80 0.52 33.31
N LEU A 225 1.50 0.22 33.17
CA LEU A 225 1.02 -1.10 32.78
C LEU A 225 1.44 -1.48 31.35
N SER A 226 1.33 -0.57 30.39
CA SER A 226 1.75 -0.80 29.01
C SER A 226 3.24 -1.15 28.91
N ILE A 227 4.11 -0.42 29.62
CA ILE A 227 5.56 -0.69 29.66
C ILE A 227 5.82 -2.02 30.39
N LEU A 228 5.17 -2.27 31.53
CA LEU A 228 5.37 -3.48 32.34
C LEU A 228 5.01 -4.75 31.56
N ILE A 229 3.88 -4.75 30.85
CA ILE A 229 3.44 -5.88 30.02
C ILE A 229 4.48 -6.16 28.93
N LYS A 230 4.99 -5.11 28.27
CA LYS A 230 6.03 -5.22 27.25
C LYS A 230 7.37 -5.75 27.80
N GLN A 231 7.69 -5.50 29.07
CA GLN A 231 8.92 -6.00 29.69
C GLN A 231 8.85 -7.48 30.05
N ARG A 232 7.65 -8.01 30.33
CA ARG A 232 7.46 -9.43 30.66
C ARG A 232 7.39 -10.34 29.44
N THR A 233 7.02 -9.81 28.27
CA THR A 233 7.17 -10.54 27.01
C THR A 233 8.65 -10.71 26.68
N SER A 234 9.17 -11.92 26.88
CA SER A 234 10.59 -12.32 26.79
C SER A 234 11.40 -11.57 25.71
N HIS A 235 12.47 -10.88 26.13
CA HIS A 235 13.31 -10.02 25.28
C HIS A 235 14.17 -10.74 24.26
N GLU A 236 14.36 -12.04 24.36
CA GLU A 236 15.52 -12.64 23.70
C GLU A 236 15.42 -12.70 22.17
N ASN A 237 14.27 -12.44 21.53
CA ASN A 237 14.12 -12.73 20.09
C ASN A 237 12.89 -12.10 19.40
N SER A 238 12.50 -10.87 19.78
CA SER A 238 11.24 -10.24 19.34
C SER A 238 11.31 -9.56 17.96
N LEU A 239 10.19 -9.55 17.24
CA LEU A 239 10.01 -8.78 16.01
C LEU A 239 10.10 -7.27 16.32
N HIS A 240 11.13 -6.58 15.81
CA HIS A 240 11.36 -5.16 16.10
C HIS A 240 10.58 -4.25 15.14
N ALA A 241 9.26 -4.13 15.32
CA ALA A 241 8.43 -3.20 14.55
C ALA A 241 7.95 -2.01 15.40
N ARG A 242 8.00 -0.78 14.86
CA ARG A 242 7.44 0.43 15.50
C ARG A 242 6.85 1.38 14.46
N ILE A 243 5.60 1.80 14.68
CA ILE A 243 4.91 2.79 13.83
C ILE A 243 5.53 4.17 14.08
N LYS A 244 5.80 4.90 13.00
CA LYS A 244 6.40 6.24 13.02
C LYS A 244 5.46 7.31 12.50
N LYS A 245 4.74 7.01 11.43
CA LYS A 245 3.91 7.96 10.72
C LYS A 245 2.73 7.23 10.09
N LEU A 246 1.60 7.92 10.01
CA LEU A 246 0.42 7.51 9.28
C LEU A 246 0.02 8.67 8.36
N GLU A 247 -0.14 8.38 7.08
CA GLU A 247 -0.58 9.35 6.08
C GLU A 247 -1.77 8.79 5.30
N PHE A 248 -2.66 9.69 4.91
CA PHE A 248 -3.80 9.38 4.07
C PHE A 248 -3.73 10.22 2.81
N GLN A 249 -3.92 9.56 1.67
CA GLN A 249 -4.06 10.21 0.38
C GLN A 249 -5.44 9.92 -0.20
N THR A 250 -6.24 10.96 -0.39
CA THR A 250 -7.49 10.87 -1.17
C THR A 250 -7.15 10.66 -2.64
N LEU A 251 -7.60 9.54 -3.21
CA LEU A 251 -7.40 9.23 -4.63
C LEU A 251 -8.56 9.72 -5.48
N SER A 252 -9.79 9.64 -5.00
CA SER A 252 -10.97 10.09 -5.75
C SER A 252 -10.87 11.57 -6.13
N ARG A 253 -11.39 11.90 -7.31
CA ARG A 253 -11.45 13.27 -7.84
C ARG A 253 -12.88 13.62 -8.18
N SER A 254 -13.24 14.89 -8.02
CA SER A 254 -14.52 15.45 -8.44
C SER A 254 -14.41 16.06 -9.84
N ILE A 255 -15.56 16.24 -10.49
CA ILE A 255 -15.70 17.02 -11.71
C ILE A 255 -16.71 18.12 -11.41
N ASP A 256 -16.36 19.37 -11.69
CA ASP A 256 -17.28 20.48 -11.46
C ASP A 256 -18.35 20.51 -12.56
N TYR A 257 -19.62 20.68 -12.15
CA TYR A 257 -20.70 20.99 -13.08
C TYR A 257 -20.50 22.35 -13.74
N THR A 258 -20.57 22.40 -15.08
CA THR A 258 -20.59 23.65 -15.85
C THR A 258 -21.51 23.53 -17.07
N ASP A 259 -22.00 24.67 -17.56
CA ASP A 259 -22.85 24.75 -18.76
C ASP A 259 -22.13 24.26 -20.03
N GLU A 260 -20.80 24.26 -20.04
CA GLU A 260 -20.00 23.86 -21.21
C GLU A 260 -20.09 22.38 -21.55
N TYR A 261 -20.43 21.53 -20.57
CA TYR A 261 -20.48 20.07 -20.72
C TYR A 261 -21.60 19.42 -19.87
N CYS A 262 -22.69 20.16 -19.62
CA CYS A 262 -23.74 19.77 -18.68
C CYS A 262 -24.47 18.46 -19.04
N ASP A 263 -24.69 18.14 -20.31
CA ASP A 263 -25.38 16.89 -20.69
C ASP A 263 -24.45 15.69 -20.50
N VAL A 264 -23.18 15.80 -20.89
CA VAL A 264 -22.18 14.75 -20.66
C VAL A 264 -21.96 14.53 -19.17
N TYR A 265 -21.97 15.60 -18.37
CA TYR A 265 -21.92 15.50 -16.92
C TYR A 265 -23.14 14.76 -16.35
N SER A 266 -24.35 15.11 -16.79
CA SER A 266 -25.59 14.47 -16.33
C SER A 266 -25.60 12.97 -16.66
N LEU A 267 -25.17 12.59 -17.86
CA LEU A 267 -25.01 11.17 -18.24
C LEU A 267 -23.98 10.46 -17.35
N LEU A 268 -22.88 11.13 -16.99
CA LEU A 268 -21.88 10.56 -16.10
C LEU A 268 -22.41 10.40 -14.67
N GLU A 269 -23.25 11.33 -14.18
CA GLU A 269 -23.94 11.20 -12.88
C GLU A 269 -24.90 10.01 -12.85
N GLU A 270 -25.74 9.84 -13.88
CA GLU A 270 -26.63 8.68 -13.99
C GLU A 270 -25.85 7.36 -13.99
N ILE A 271 -24.72 7.35 -14.71
CA ILE A 271 -23.82 6.20 -14.75
C ILE A 271 -23.16 5.96 -13.40
N ALA A 272 -22.74 7.01 -12.69
CA ALA A 272 -22.17 6.90 -11.36
C ALA A 272 -23.18 6.31 -10.37
N PHE A 273 -24.43 6.79 -10.39
CA PHE A 273 -25.52 6.23 -9.61
C PHE A 273 -25.68 4.73 -9.88
N ASP A 274 -25.84 4.34 -11.14
CA ASP A 274 -26.03 2.93 -11.54
C ASP A 274 -24.85 2.05 -11.13
N ALA A 275 -23.63 2.57 -11.29
CA ALA A 275 -22.40 1.87 -10.93
C ALA A 275 -22.34 1.60 -9.42
N GLU A 276 -22.48 2.62 -8.59
CA GLU A 276 -22.39 2.49 -7.13
C GLU A 276 -23.55 1.70 -6.54
N TYR A 277 -24.77 1.89 -7.03
CA TYR A 277 -25.91 1.08 -6.64
C TYR A 277 -25.63 -0.41 -6.88
N LYS A 278 -25.02 -0.74 -8.02
CA LYS A 278 -24.62 -2.12 -8.35
C LYS A 278 -23.41 -2.62 -7.55
N LEU A 279 -22.61 -1.73 -6.97
CA LEU A 279 -21.56 -2.08 -6.00
C LEU A 279 -22.11 -2.21 -4.57
N GLN A 280 -23.40 -1.92 -4.34
CA GLN A 280 -24.04 -1.91 -3.03
C GLN A 280 -23.38 -0.92 -2.05
N THR A 281 -22.93 0.23 -2.56
CA THR A 281 -22.30 1.27 -1.75
C THR A 281 -23.28 1.72 -0.64
N PRO A 282 -22.87 1.70 0.64
CA PRO A 282 -23.75 2.05 1.76
C PRO A 282 -24.35 3.45 1.62
N GLY A 283 -25.64 3.58 1.93
CA GLY A 283 -26.35 4.87 1.91
C GLY A 283 -26.92 5.30 0.57
N LEU A 284 -26.79 4.49 -0.50
CA LEU A 284 -27.47 4.73 -1.77
C LEU A 284 -28.74 3.89 -1.89
N SER A 285 -29.89 4.55 -1.98
CA SER A 285 -31.17 3.90 -2.28
C SER A 285 -31.70 4.32 -3.65
N LEU A 286 -32.49 3.46 -4.30
CA LEU A 286 -33.18 3.78 -5.56
C LEU A 286 -34.11 5.01 -5.44
N GLN A 287 -34.53 5.36 -4.22
CA GLN A 287 -35.42 6.50 -3.95
C GLN A 287 -34.69 7.85 -3.92
N ASP A 288 -33.36 7.87 -3.77
CA ASP A 288 -32.54 9.10 -3.66
C ASP A 288 -32.08 9.67 -5.02
N SER A 289 -32.44 9.02 -6.13
CA SER A 289 -31.85 9.26 -7.46
C SER A 289 -32.09 10.64 -8.08
N SER A 290 -33.00 11.46 -7.54
CA SER A 290 -33.45 12.69 -8.21
C SER A 290 -32.89 14.00 -7.63
N GLN A 291 -32.16 13.99 -6.51
CA GLN A 291 -31.79 15.24 -5.81
C GLN A 291 -30.33 15.38 -5.38
N THR A 292 -29.50 14.34 -5.45
CA THR A 292 -28.12 14.37 -4.95
C THR A 292 -27.10 14.29 -6.08
N ARG A 293 -26.17 15.26 -6.13
CA ARG A 293 -24.96 15.21 -6.95
C ARG A 293 -24.01 14.13 -6.43
N ILE A 294 -24.25 12.89 -6.82
CA ILE A 294 -23.53 11.71 -6.30
C ILE A 294 -22.03 11.80 -6.54
N LEU A 295 -21.60 12.42 -7.64
CA LEU A 295 -20.18 12.63 -7.92
C LEU A 295 -19.47 13.45 -6.83
N ASP A 296 -20.21 14.28 -6.09
CA ASP A 296 -19.68 15.13 -5.02
C ASP A 296 -19.93 14.56 -3.60
N SER A 297 -20.81 13.56 -3.45
CA SER A 297 -21.27 13.10 -2.13
C SER A 297 -20.79 11.70 -1.72
N LEU A 298 -20.13 10.95 -2.61
CA LEU A 298 -19.65 9.60 -2.30
C LEU A 298 -18.42 9.59 -1.40
N GLN A 299 -18.30 8.54 -0.58
CA GLN A 299 -17.08 8.31 0.18
C GLN A 299 -15.88 8.14 -0.78
N PRO A 300 -14.81 8.92 -0.59
CA PRO A 300 -13.66 8.85 -1.46
C PRO A 300 -12.89 7.54 -1.22
N VAL A 301 -12.25 7.04 -2.28
CA VAL A 301 -11.20 6.03 -2.15
C VAL A 301 -9.99 6.69 -1.51
N VAL A 302 -9.51 6.12 -0.41
CA VAL A 302 -8.37 6.61 0.36
C VAL A 302 -7.28 5.55 0.38
N MET A 303 -6.05 6.00 0.15
CA MET A 303 -4.84 5.20 0.36
C MET A 303 -4.28 5.53 1.75
N ALA A 304 -4.10 4.51 2.58
CA ALA A 304 -3.38 4.61 3.86
C ALA A 304 -1.92 4.19 3.66
N ILE A 305 -1.00 5.01 4.16
CA ILE A 305 0.45 4.76 4.16
C ILE A 305 0.92 4.76 5.63
N VAL A 306 1.31 3.59 6.11
CA VAL A 306 1.86 3.41 7.46
C VAL A 306 3.38 3.27 7.37
N THR A 307 4.11 4.27 7.85
CA THR A 307 5.58 4.22 7.91
C THR A 307 6.01 3.57 9.22
N CYS A 308 6.82 2.51 9.13
CA CYS A 308 7.31 1.79 10.31
C CYS A 308 8.83 1.52 10.26
N ASN A 309 9.44 1.54 11.43
CA ASN A 309 10.80 1.00 11.61
C ASN A 309 10.70 -0.50 11.84
N PHE A 310 11.50 -1.29 11.11
CA PHE A 310 11.40 -2.76 11.14
C PHE A 310 12.78 -3.46 11.18
N GLY A 311 13.06 -4.15 12.29
CA GLY A 311 14.27 -4.93 12.57
C GLY A 311 15.20 -4.32 13.64
N ASP A 312 16.28 -5.04 13.97
CA ASP A 312 17.31 -4.59 14.92
C ASP A 312 18.18 -3.49 14.30
N ASN A 313 17.92 -2.25 14.68
CA ASN A 313 18.63 -1.06 14.22
C ASN A 313 20.08 -1.04 14.74
N ARG A 314 20.99 -1.70 14.02
CA ARG A 314 22.43 -1.36 14.04
C ARG A 314 22.90 -0.71 12.74
N ASP A 315 22.17 -0.92 11.64
CA ASP A 315 22.43 -0.28 10.35
C ASP A 315 21.26 0.67 10.04
N ASN A 316 21.55 1.94 9.74
CA ASN A 316 20.60 2.97 9.27
C ASN A 316 19.83 2.52 8.01
N ARG A 317 18.86 1.61 8.15
CA ARG A 317 17.97 1.19 7.05
C ARG A 317 16.79 2.14 6.95
N GLU A 318 16.37 2.40 5.71
CA GLU A 318 15.18 3.20 5.43
C GLU A 318 13.93 2.58 6.09
N PRO A 319 13.00 3.42 6.58
CA PRO A 319 11.74 2.93 7.12
C PRO A 319 10.90 2.25 6.04
N LEU A 320 10.13 1.24 6.42
CA LEU A 320 9.20 0.57 5.52
C LEU A 320 7.89 1.35 5.39
N GLU A 321 7.28 1.29 4.22
CA GLU A 321 5.96 1.85 3.95
C GLU A 321 4.96 0.72 3.68
N TRP A 322 3.96 0.60 4.53
CA TRP A 322 2.85 -0.33 4.37
C TRP A 322 1.65 0.40 3.78
N ILE A 323 1.21 -0.06 2.61
CA ILE A 323 0.23 0.65 1.79
C ILE A 323 -1.01 -0.21 1.58
N TYR A 324 -2.19 0.39 1.75
CA TYR A 324 -3.50 -0.20 1.43
C TYR A 324 -4.47 0.84 0.89
N THR A 325 -5.33 0.45 -0.05
CA THR A 325 -6.28 1.37 -0.71
C THR A 325 -7.68 0.79 -0.76
N SER A 326 -8.68 1.52 -0.24
CA SER A 326 -10.09 1.18 -0.42
C SER A 326 -11.03 2.38 -0.20
N SER A 327 -12.32 2.21 -0.46
CA SER A 327 -13.38 3.16 -0.10
C SER A 327 -13.91 3.00 1.33
N ASN A 328 -13.30 2.13 2.14
CA ASN A 328 -13.62 1.97 3.55
C ASN A 328 -13.16 3.20 4.37
N THR A 329 -13.49 3.20 5.66
CA THR A 329 -13.07 4.28 6.56
C THR A 329 -11.54 4.37 6.67
N MET A 330 -11.03 5.55 7.03
CA MET A 330 -9.59 5.76 7.26
C MET A 330 -9.00 4.76 8.27
N VAL A 331 -9.77 4.41 9.31
CA VAL A 331 -9.36 3.45 10.34
C VAL A 331 -9.21 2.05 9.75
N GLU A 332 -10.20 1.57 9.01
CA GLU A 332 -10.17 0.25 8.36
C GLU A 332 -9.02 0.14 7.35
N ASN A 333 -8.76 1.21 6.59
CA ASN A 333 -7.65 1.25 5.64
C ASN A 333 -6.28 1.20 6.35
N ALA A 334 -6.14 1.92 7.47
CA ALA A 334 -4.91 1.92 8.25
C ALA A 334 -4.66 0.54 8.90
N ILE A 335 -5.70 -0.08 9.47
CA ILE A 335 -5.64 -1.44 10.01
C ILE A 335 -5.24 -2.41 8.90
N SER A 336 -5.90 -2.36 7.74
CA SER A 336 -5.63 -3.26 6.61
C SER A 336 -4.21 -3.10 6.06
N ALA A 337 -3.68 -1.87 5.99
CA ALA A 337 -2.28 -1.63 5.65
C ALA A 337 -1.33 -2.36 6.61
N CYS A 338 -1.60 -2.31 7.91
CA CYS A 338 -0.80 -2.99 8.93
C CYS A 338 -0.93 -4.52 8.84
N THR A 339 -2.16 -5.05 8.83
CA THR A 339 -2.43 -6.50 8.92
C THR A 339 -1.97 -7.25 7.68
N LEU A 340 -2.18 -6.68 6.49
CA LEU A 340 -1.75 -7.26 5.22
C LEU A 340 -0.23 -7.40 5.17
N ASN A 341 0.50 -6.34 5.51
CA ASN A 341 1.97 -6.33 5.44
C ASN A 341 2.63 -7.13 6.57
N MET A 342 1.91 -7.41 7.66
CA MET A 342 2.34 -8.34 8.71
C MET A 342 1.93 -9.81 8.44
N GLY A 343 1.19 -10.09 7.36
CA GLY A 343 0.83 -11.45 6.97
C GLY A 343 -0.29 -12.10 7.81
N LEU A 344 -1.18 -11.33 8.43
CA LEU A 344 -2.21 -11.84 9.38
C LEU A 344 -3.50 -12.28 8.72
N LYS A 345 -3.92 -13.55 8.88
CA LYS A 345 -5.07 -14.19 8.18
C LYS A 345 -6.44 -13.63 8.54
N GLU A 346 -7.40 -13.81 7.63
CA GLU A 346 -8.81 -13.41 7.82
C GLU A 346 -9.43 -14.07 9.07
N ASP A 347 -9.01 -15.30 9.38
CA ASP A 347 -9.41 -16.02 10.61
C ASP A 347 -8.79 -15.46 11.90
N ILE A 348 -7.83 -14.54 11.79
CA ILE A 348 -7.25 -13.85 12.95
C ILE A 348 -8.15 -12.66 13.29
N LEU A 349 -9.23 -12.95 14.01
CA LEU A 349 -10.16 -11.93 14.47
C LEU A 349 -9.42 -10.85 15.28
N LEU A 350 -9.60 -9.59 14.91
CA LEU A 350 -9.04 -8.45 15.63
C LEU A 350 -10.11 -7.83 16.51
N THR A 351 -9.98 -7.99 17.83
CA THR A 351 -10.80 -7.24 18.79
C THR A 351 -10.03 -6.02 19.24
N ILE A 352 -10.54 -4.82 18.95
CA ILE A 352 -9.91 -3.55 19.29
C ILE A 352 -10.80 -2.79 20.28
N SER A 353 -10.22 -2.35 21.39
CA SER A 353 -10.87 -1.48 22.38
C SER A 353 -10.00 -0.26 22.64
N THR A 354 -10.56 0.94 22.45
CA THR A 354 -9.84 2.21 22.56
C THR A 354 -10.54 3.12 23.58
N ASN A 355 -9.80 3.57 24.59
CA ASN A 355 -10.30 4.39 25.68
C ASN A 355 -9.49 5.68 25.82
N THR A 356 -10.18 6.83 25.88
CA THR A 356 -9.57 8.10 26.31
C THR A 356 -9.46 8.12 27.83
N LEU A 357 -8.25 8.28 28.35
CA LEU A 357 -7.97 8.09 29.78
C LEU A 357 -8.41 9.27 30.67
N ASP A 358 -8.64 10.43 30.09
CA ASP A 358 -9.09 11.65 30.74
C ASP A 358 -9.97 12.48 29.78
N SER A 359 -10.66 13.47 30.34
CA SER A 359 -11.55 14.41 29.65
C SER A 359 -10.81 15.59 28.99
N ASN A 360 -9.51 15.72 29.22
CA ASN A 360 -8.69 16.82 28.70
C ASN A 360 -8.40 16.65 27.20
N ILE A 361 -8.31 17.76 26.45
CA ILE A 361 -7.97 17.79 25.00
C ILE A 361 -6.58 17.17 24.74
N HIS A 362 -5.71 17.16 25.74
CA HIS A 362 -4.40 16.50 25.69
C HIS A 362 -4.37 15.16 26.43
N SER A 363 -5.51 14.50 26.61
CA SER A 363 -5.57 13.17 27.21
C SER A 363 -4.76 12.17 26.37
N LEU A 364 -4.13 11.21 27.05
CA LEU A 364 -3.65 10.01 26.40
C LEU A 364 -4.82 9.09 26.04
N VAL A 365 -4.57 8.26 25.04
CA VAL A 365 -5.45 7.22 24.54
C VAL A 365 -4.77 5.89 24.81
N GLU A 366 -5.52 4.95 25.38
CA GLU A 366 -5.13 3.55 25.52
C GLU A 366 -5.88 2.73 24.49
N THR A 367 -5.16 1.91 23.71
CA THR A 367 -5.79 0.88 22.88
C THR A 367 -5.29 -0.49 23.28
N THR A 368 -6.24 -1.40 23.47
CA THR A 368 -6.03 -2.83 23.64
C THR A 368 -6.48 -3.57 22.39
N VAL A 369 -5.64 -4.46 21.89
CA VAL A 369 -5.91 -5.32 20.75
C VAL A 369 -5.72 -6.78 21.16
N ILE A 370 -6.67 -7.63 20.77
CA ILE A 370 -6.59 -9.08 20.94
C ILE A 370 -6.62 -9.74 19.55
N LEU A 371 -5.68 -10.66 19.30
CA LEU A 371 -5.64 -11.47 18.07
C LEU A 371 -6.26 -12.85 18.29
N GLY A 372 -7.30 -13.16 17.52
CA GLY A 372 -8.04 -14.42 17.53
C GLY A 372 -9.08 -14.53 18.65
N ASP A 373 -9.78 -15.66 18.70
CA ASP A 373 -10.90 -15.91 19.62
C ASP A 373 -10.48 -16.19 21.08
N LYS A 374 -9.18 -16.36 21.33
CA LYS A 374 -8.62 -16.60 22.66
C LYS A 374 -7.75 -15.41 23.07
N GLN A 375 -7.86 -14.97 24.33
CA GLN A 375 -7.07 -13.87 24.92
C GLN A 375 -5.54 -14.12 25.00
N GLN A 376 -4.99 -15.04 24.20
CA GLN A 376 -3.60 -15.47 24.28
C GLN A 376 -2.61 -14.42 23.75
N TYR A 377 -3.01 -13.57 22.79
CA TYR A 377 -2.14 -12.55 22.20
C TYR A 377 -2.79 -11.18 22.33
N GLN A 378 -2.31 -10.38 23.29
CA GLN A 378 -2.85 -9.07 23.65
C GLN A 378 -1.78 -7.98 23.51
N GLY A 379 -2.06 -6.97 22.68
CA GLY A 379 -1.25 -5.77 22.56
C GLY A 379 -1.91 -4.58 23.25
N ILE A 380 -1.18 -3.90 24.13
CA ILE A 380 -1.64 -2.65 24.75
C ILE A 380 -0.64 -1.54 24.42
N TRP A 381 -1.14 -0.39 23.97
CA TRP A 381 -0.34 0.80 23.74
C TRP A 381 -1.04 2.04 24.28
N VAL A 382 -0.25 3.00 24.77
CA VAL A 382 -0.73 4.28 25.30
C VAL A 382 0.07 5.42 24.69
N ASP A 383 -0.60 6.35 24.03
CA ASP A 383 0.00 7.54 23.41
C ASP A 383 -1.07 8.61 23.14
N ARG A 384 -0.72 9.71 22.48
CA ARG A 384 -1.67 10.80 22.17
C ARG A 384 -2.51 10.58 20.91
N ASP A 385 -1.95 9.95 19.89
CA ASP A 385 -2.60 9.78 18.59
C ASP A 385 -3.39 8.47 18.56
N SER A 386 -4.71 8.55 18.56
CA SER A 386 -5.60 7.37 18.64
C SER A 386 -5.36 6.35 17.54
N MET A 387 -5.05 6.78 16.31
CA MET A 387 -4.81 5.87 15.19
C MET A 387 -3.43 5.22 15.30
N ILE A 388 -2.38 5.98 15.60
CA ILE A 388 -1.04 5.41 15.80
C ILE A 388 -1.04 4.46 17.00
N VAL A 389 -1.73 4.79 18.08
CA VAL A 389 -1.89 3.93 19.26
C VAL A 389 -2.53 2.60 18.88
N MET A 390 -3.60 2.65 18.08
CA MET A 390 -4.29 1.45 17.60
C MET A 390 -3.37 0.57 16.75
N LEU A 391 -2.70 1.13 15.74
CA LEU A 391 -1.77 0.37 14.90
C LEU A 391 -0.59 -0.19 15.69
N GLN A 392 -0.07 0.58 16.65
CA GLN A 392 1.04 0.14 17.48
C GLN A 392 0.61 -0.98 18.45
N ALA A 393 -0.63 -0.95 18.94
CA ALA A 393 -1.21 -2.04 19.73
C ALA A 393 -1.37 -3.32 18.90
N ILE A 394 -1.82 -3.22 17.64
CA ILE A 394 -1.83 -4.36 16.69
C ILE A 394 -0.42 -4.93 16.55
N VAL A 395 0.57 -4.08 16.25
CA VAL A 395 1.97 -4.50 16.14
C VAL A 395 2.45 -5.22 17.41
N CYS A 396 2.08 -4.73 18.60
CA CYS A 396 2.43 -5.39 19.87
C CYS A 396 1.79 -6.77 20.01
N ALA A 397 0.51 -6.92 19.64
CA ALA A 397 -0.16 -8.22 19.66
C ALA A 397 0.51 -9.21 18.69
N VAL A 398 0.86 -8.75 17.48
CA VAL A 398 1.53 -9.60 16.47
C VAL A 398 2.92 -10.01 16.92
N LYS A 399 3.64 -9.17 17.66
CA LYS A 399 4.94 -9.56 18.25
C LYS A 399 4.81 -10.74 19.19
N GLN A 400 3.77 -10.77 20.02
CA GLN A 400 3.52 -11.89 20.93
C GLN A 400 3.15 -13.15 20.15
N TRP A 401 2.24 -13.04 19.19
CA TRP A 401 1.89 -14.14 18.30
C TRP A 401 3.15 -14.70 17.59
N PHE A 402 3.95 -13.83 16.98
CA PHE A 402 5.18 -14.20 16.29
C PHE A 402 6.18 -14.91 17.21
N ALA A 403 6.37 -14.40 18.44
CA ALA A 403 7.26 -15.01 19.41
C ALA A 403 6.82 -16.44 19.77
N ASP A 404 5.52 -16.66 19.99
CA ASP A 404 4.96 -17.97 20.28
C ASP A 404 5.05 -18.93 19.07
N GLN A 405 4.71 -18.47 17.86
CA GLN A 405 4.84 -19.30 16.66
C GLN A 405 6.30 -19.69 16.39
N ARG A 406 7.26 -18.81 16.71
CA ARG A 406 8.68 -19.11 16.64
C ARG A 406 9.12 -20.12 17.69
N GLN A 407 8.69 -19.98 18.95
CA GLN A 407 8.98 -20.96 20.01
C GLN A 407 8.47 -22.36 19.64
N ASN A 408 7.36 -22.42 18.92
CA ASN A 408 6.78 -23.66 18.39
C ASN A 408 7.43 -24.14 17.08
N ASN A 409 8.52 -23.50 16.60
CA ASN A 409 9.21 -23.79 15.34
C ASN A 409 8.31 -23.75 14.09
N LYS A 410 7.23 -22.96 14.12
CA LYS A 410 6.30 -22.81 12.98
C LYS A 410 6.67 -21.64 12.07
N ILE A 411 7.40 -20.64 12.58
CA ILE A 411 7.90 -19.50 11.80
C ILE A 411 9.43 -19.42 11.91
N ASP A 412 10.07 -19.23 10.77
CA ASP A 412 11.47 -18.84 10.64
C ASP A 412 11.58 -17.31 10.62
N ASN A 413 12.43 -16.78 11.51
CA ASN A 413 12.60 -15.34 11.70
C ASN A 413 13.15 -14.64 10.44
N ASN A 414 14.14 -15.26 9.77
CA ASN A 414 14.78 -14.66 8.61
C ASN A 414 13.82 -14.63 7.43
N ILE A 415 13.07 -15.71 7.22
CA ILE A 415 12.06 -15.80 6.15
C ILE A 415 10.96 -14.77 6.38
N TYR A 416 10.38 -14.71 7.58
CA TYR A 416 9.29 -13.77 7.88
C TYR A 416 9.72 -12.30 7.76
N ILE A 417 10.88 -11.93 8.33
CA ILE A 417 11.41 -10.56 8.24
C ILE A 417 11.73 -10.19 6.79
N SER A 418 12.33 -11.12 6.03
CA SER A 418 12.64 -10.93 4.62
C SER A 418 11.36 -10.74 3.80
N ALA A 419 10.34 -11.58 4.00
CA ALA A 419 9.07 -11.50 3.31
C ALA A 419 8.37 -10.15 3.53
N CYS A 420 8.29 -9.69 4.79
CA CYS A 420 7.68 -8.40 5.13
C CYS A 420 8.40 -7.23 4.43
N ARG A 421 9.73 -7.20 4.48
CA ARG A 421 10.55 -6.16 3.84
C ARG A 421 10.41 -6.18 2.32
N ASN A 422 10.60 -7.34 1.71
CA ASN A 422 10.57 -7.48 0.26
C ASN A 422 9.18 -7.18 -0.31
N LEU A 423 8.11 -7.56 0.42
CA LEU A 423 6.75 -7.26 -0.01
C LEU A 423 6.45 -5.76 0.04
N SER A 424 6.81 -5.08 1.13
CA SER A 424 6.64 -3.62 1.28
C SER A 424 7.36 -2.87 0.15
N GLU A 425 8.61 -3.23 -0.12
CA GLU A 425 9.41 -2.61 -1.18
C GLU A 425 8.83 -2.87 -2.58
N LEU A 426 8.44 -4.12 -2.88
CA LEU A 426 7.85 -4.45 -4.17
C LEU A 426 6.50 -3.75 -4.37
N ARG A 427 5.64 -3.68 -3.35
CA ARG A 427 4.34 -2.99 -3.43
C ARG A 427 4.52 -1.50 -3.67
N LYS A 428 5.48 -0.86 -2.99
CA LYS A 428 5.82 0.55 -3.19
C LYS A 428 6.24 0.80 -4.64
N ARG A 429 7.20 0.05 -5.15
CA ARG A 429 7.68 0.14 -6.54
C ARG A 429 6.58 -0.15 -7.56
N LEU A 430 5.79 -1.21 -7.36
CA LEU A 430 4.67 -1.55 -8.25
C LEU A 430 3.60 -0.43 -8.28
N THR A 431 3.27 0.16 -7.14
CA THR A 431 2.32 1.28 -7.05
C THR A 431 2.81 2.50 -7.83
N GLN A 432 4.09 2.83 -7.71
CA GLN A 432 4.73 3.92 -8.45
C GLN A 432 4.69 3.66 -9.97
N VAL A 433 5.10 2.46 -10.40
CA VAL A 433 5.10 2.05 -11.81
C VAL A 433 3.68 2.11 -12.39
N ARG A 434 2.67 1.59 -11.68
CA ARG A 434 1.27 1.63 -12.14
C ARG A 434 0.77 3.06 -12.32
N LYS A 435 1.05 3.93 -11.36
CA LYS A 435 0.68 5.35 -11.42
C LYS A 435 1.33 6.03 -12.64
N ALA A 436 2.65 5.87 -12.81
CA ALA A 436 3.38 6.42 -13.95
C ALA A 436 2.84 5.88 -15.28
N PHE A 437 2.56 4.57 -15.34
CA PHE A 437 1.99 3.92 -16.52
C PHE A 437 0.63 4.52 -16.90
N HIS A 438 -0.27 4.73 -15.93
CA HIS A 438 -1.58 5.35 -16.18
C HIS A 438 -1.50 6.81 -16.59
N ASN A 439 -0.43 7.50 -16.21
CA ASN A 439 -0.12 8.87 -16.61
C ASN A 439 0.67 8.94 -17.92
N PHE A 440 0.86 7.81 -18.63
CA PHE A 440 1.63 7.69 -19.87
C PHE A 440 3.13 8.04 -19.75
N GLN A 441 3.67 8.06 -18.53
CA GLN A 441 5.07 8.40 -18.22
C GLN A 441 6.03 7.23 -18.52
N PHE A 442 5.94 6.63 -19.71
CA PHE A 442 6.71 5.43 -20.08
C PHE A 442 8.22 5.65 -20.18
N LEU A 443 8.64 6.91 -20.34
CA LEU A 443 10.04 7.30 -20.44
C LEU A 443 10.68 7.54 -19.06
N ASP A 444 9.88 7.75 -18.02
CA ASP A 444 10.38 7.97 -16.66
C ASP A 444 11.05 6.68 -16.17
N GLU A 445 12.17 6.81 -15.47
CA GLU A 445 12.98 5.66 -14.99
C GLU A 445 12.13 4.66 -14.19
N GLY A 446 11.17 5.16 -13.41
CA GLY A 446 10.24 4.34 -12.62
C GLY A 446 9.17 3.59 -13.42
N CYS A 447 9.04 3.77 -14.73
CA CYS A 447 8.05 3.08 -15.58
C CYS A 447 8.66 2.30 -16.75
N GLN A 448 10.00 2.19 -16.80
CA GLN A 448 10.68 1.50 -17.88
C GLN A 448 10.38 -0.01 -17.87
N LEU A 449 10.41 -0.62 -19.06
CA LEU A 449 10.19 -2.06 -19.24
C LEU A 449 11.14 -2.92 -18.38
N SER A 450 12.38 -2.47 -18.20
CA SER A 450 13.39 -3.11 -17.34
C SER A 450 12.92 -3.21 -15.89
N GLU A 451 12.32 -2.15 -15.36
CA GLU A 451 11.83 -2.09 -13.99
C GLU A 451 10.57 -2.95 -13.80
N ILE A 452 9.63 -2.91 -14.76
CA ILE A 452 8.46 -3.79 -14.77
C ILE A 452 8.87 -5.27 -14.72
N LYS A 453 9.84 -5.66 -15.56
CA LYS A 453 10.38 -7.04 -15.57
C LYS A 453 11.05 -7.41 -14.26
N LYS A 454 11.87 -6.51 -13.70
CA LYS A 454 12.57 -6.72 -12.43
C LYS A 454 11.60 -6.95 -11.28
N ILE A 455 10.49 -6.19 -11.21
CA ILE A 455 9.43 -6.41 -10.21
C ILE A 455 8.81 -7.80 -10.36
N ALA A 456 8.45 -8.20 -11.59
CA ALA A 456 7.88 -9.52 -11.84
C ALA A 456 8.83 -10.66 -11.44
N GLU A 457 10.09 -10.58 -11.85
CA GLU A 457 11.11 -11.58 -11.54
C GLU A 457 11.39 -11.69 -10.04
N GLN A 458 11.51 -10.56 -9.35
CA GLN A 458 11.71 -10.53 -7.90
C GLN A 458 10.49 -11.07 -7.16
N ALA A 459 9.26 -10.70 -7.57
CA ALA A 459 8.04 -11.22 -6.98
C ALA A 459 7.94 -12.73 -7.13
N LYS A 460 8.21 -13.27 -8.32
CA LYS A 460 8.25 -14.72 -8.58
C LYS A 460 9.33 -15.41 -7.76
N LYS A 461 10.53 -14.84 -7.69
CA LYS A 461 11.62 -15.40 -6.88
C LYS A 461 11.24 -15.47 -5.40
N HIS A 462 10.78 -14.36 -4.82
CA HIS A 462 10.38 -14.33 -3.42
C HIS A 462 9.21 -15.25 -3.10
N LEU A 463 8.25 -15.41 -4.02
CA LEU A 463 7.17 -16.39 -3.90
C LEU A 463 7.71 -17.83 -3.79
N LEU A 464 8.70 -18.19 -4.59
CA LEU A 464 9.31 -19.53 -4.60
C LEU A 464 10.25 -19.76 -3.41
N ASP A 465 10.89 -18.70 -2.90
CA ASP A 465 11.79 -18.77 -1.73
C ASP A 465 11.01 -18.93 -0.40
N ILE A 466 9.72 -18.55 -0.37
CA ILE A 466 8.89 -18.64 0.83
C ILE A 466 8.35 -20.08 1.00
N PRO A 467 8.36 -20.64 2.23
CA PRO A 467 7.81 -21.97 2.50
C PRO A 467 6.30 -22.07 2.24
N HIS A 468 5.78 -23.30 2.05
CA HIS A 468 4.38 -23.57 1.64
C HIS A 468 3.40 -23.66 2.81
N GLU A 469 3.92 -23.55 4.03
CA GLU A 469 3.18 -23.62 5.27
C GLU A 469 2.12 -22.53 5.31
N ASP A 470 0.97 -22.90 5.87
CA ASP A 470 -0.23 -22.08 5.91
C ASP A 470 0.02 -20.69 6.53
N ILE A 471 0.96 -20.61 7.47
CA ILE A 471 1.37 -19.39 8.17
C ILE A 471 1.99 -18.31 7.25
N TYR A 472 2.50 -18.69 6.07
CA TYR A 472 3.07 -17.78 5.08
C TYR A 472 2.14 -17.50 3.90
N PHE A 473 0.96 -18.12 3.86
CA PHE A 473 0.00 -18.05 2.74
C PHE A 473 -0.20 -16.62 2.22
N THR A 474 -0.36 -15.68 3.13
CA THR A 474 -0.63 -14.27 2.83
C THR A 474 0.50 -13.59 2.07
N TYR A 475 1.74 -13.83 2.49
CA TYR A 475 2.89 -13.32 1.78
C TYR A 475 2.95 -13.94 0.38
N ARG A 476 2.79 -15.26 0.28
CA ARG A 476 2.77 -15.97 -1.01
C ARG A 476 1.73 -15.39 -1.96
N LEU A 477 0.48 -15.23 -1.50
CA LEU A 477 -0.61 -14.66 -2.27
C LEU A 477 -0.25 -13.25 -2.76
N ASN A 478 0.27 -12.39 -1.89
CA ASN A 478 0.59 -11.01 -2.29
C ASN A 478 1.80 -10.93 -3.24
N PHE A 479 2.82 -11.79 -3.10
CA PHE A 479 3.88 -11.88 -4.10
C PHE A 479 3.36 -12.40 -5.45
N TYR A 480 2.45 -13.37 -5.44
CA TYR A 480 1.78 -13.84 -6.65
C TYR A 480 1.01 -12.70 -7.34
N ARG A 481 0.25 -11.90 -6.58
CA ARG A 481 -0.45 -10.71 -7.11
C ARG A 481 0.52 -9.71 -7.73
N CYS A 482 1.62 -9.39 -7.05
CA CYS A 482 2.65 -8.49 -7.58
C CYS A 482 3.23 -9.02 -8.91
N TYR A 483 3.49 -10.33 -9.01
CA TYR A 483 3.96 -10.96 -10.24
C TYR A 483 2.95 -10.81 -11.38
N CYS A 484 1.68 -11.19 -11.17
CA CYS A 484 0.65 -11.11 -12.19
C CYS A 484 0.38 -9.68 -12.66
N LEU A 485 0.31 -8.72 -11.73
CA LEU A 485 0.08 -7.31 -12.06
C LEU A 485 1.25 -6.72 -12.87
N ALA A 486 2.50 -6.99 -12.48
CA ALA A 486 3.67 -6.55 -13.22
C ALA A 486 3.72 -7.18 -14.64
N LYS A 487 3.47 -8.48 -14.75
CA LYS A 487 3.39 -9.17 -16.06
C LYS A 487 2.25 -8.65 -16.94
N ARG A 488 1.11 -8.29 -16.34
CA ARG A 488 0.01 -7.64 -17.08
C ARG A 488 0.43 -6.27 -17.62
N LEU A 489 1.19 -5.46 -16.87
CA LEU A 489 1.73 -4.19 -17.38
C LEU A 489 2.68 -4.41 -18.56
N GLU A 490 3.52 -5.45 -18.47
CA GLU A 490 4.42 -5.86 -19.56
C GLU A 490 3.64 -6.24 -20.83
N LEU A 491 2.57 -7.02 -20.67
CA LEU A 491 1.67 -7.42 -21.75
C LEU A 491 1.02 -6.18 -22.39
N ARG A 492 0.48 -5.29 -21.56
CA ARG A 492 -0.21 -4.10 -22.03
C ARG A 492 0.72 -3.16 -22.80
N LEU A 493 1.95 -2.97 -22.31
CA LEU A 493 2.96 -2.18 -23.02
C LEU A 493 3.27 -2.78 -24.39
N SER A 494 3.40 -4.11 -24.46
CA SER A 494 3.63 -4.83 -25.71
C SER A 494 2.48 -4.61 -26.71
N ILE A 495 1.23 -4.66 -26.24
CA ILE A 495 0.03 -4.39 -27.05
C ILE A 495 0.01 -2.93 -27.53
N PHE A 496 0.33 -1.96 -26.66
CA PHE A 496 0.37 -0.54 -27.04
C PHE A 496 1.41 -0.24 -28.12
N GLN A 497 2.60 -0.82 -27.98
CA GLN A 497 3.73 -0.64 -28.91
C GLN A 497 3.62 -1.52 -30.16
N GLY A 498 2.62 -2.40 -30.26
CA GLY A 498 2.45 -3.28 -31.41
C GLY A 498 3.40 -4.48 -31.47
N ASN A 499 4.01 -4.88 -30.35
CA ASN A 499 4.86 -6.07 -30.28
C ASN A 499 4.01 -7.32 -30.00
N MET A 500 3.31 -7.79 -31.04
CA MET A 500 2.33 -8.87 -30.92
C MET A 500 2.96 -10.25 -30.68
N ILE A 501 4.22 -10.44 -31.09
CA ILE A 501 5.00 -11.65 -30.81
C ILE A 501 5.22 -11.78 -29.30
N ASN A 502 5.73 -10.72 -28.66
CA ASN A 502 5.93 -10.72 -27.21
C ASN A 502 4.61 -10.79 -26.44
N ALA A 503 3.57 -10.08 -26.90
CA ALA A 503 2.24 -10.16 -26.30
C ALA A 503 1.69 -11.60 -26.30
N LYS A 504 1.84 -12.34 -27.41
CA LYS A 504 1.45 -13.75 -27.52
C LYS A 504 2.17 -14.63 -26.49
N TYR A 505 3.47 -14.44 -26.33
CA TYR A 505 4.28 -15.14 -25.32
C TYR A 505 3.79 -14.84 -23.90
N LEU A 506 3.61 -13.57 -23.56
CA LEU A 506 3.15 -13.13 -22.24
C LEU A 506 1.74 -13.61 -21.91
N ILE A 507 0.83 -13.65 -22.90
CA ILE A 507 -0.52 -14.22 -22.71
C ILE A 507 -0.42 -15.70 -22.35
N LYS A 508 0.45 -16.46 -23.02
CA LYS A 508 0.66 -17.87 -22.69
C LYS A 508 1.20 -18.03 -21.26
N GLU A 509 2.23 -17.26 -20.91
CA GLU A 509 2.82 -17.25 -19.56
C GLU A 509 1.77 -16.92 -18.48
N LEU A 510 0.98 -15.86 -18.69
CA LEU A 510 -0.05 -15.42 -17.74
C LEU A 510 -1.22 -16.40 -17.64
N ARG A 511 -1.67 -16.99 -18.76
CA ARG A 511 -2.71 -18.03 -18.72
C ARG A 511 -2.25 -19.24 -17.94
N GLU A 512 -1.04 -19.73 -18.20
CA GLU A 512 -0.46 -20.85 -17.45
C GLU A 512 -0.35 -20.52 -15.95
N ALA A 513 0.11 -19.32 -15.61
CA ALA A 513 0.22 -18.86 -14.22
C ALA A 513 -1.12 -18.72 -13.49
N VAL A 514 -2.19 -18.39 -14.21
CA VAL A 514 -3.54 -18.26 -13.66
C VAL A 514 -4.24 -19.61 -13.63
N GLU A 515 -4.32 -20.32 -14.74
CA GLU A 515 -5.06 -21.58 -14.86
C GLU A 515 -4.43 -22.70 -14.01
N ASN A 516 -3.09 -22.73 -13.92
CA ASN A 516 -2.34 -23.72 -13.14
C ASN A 516 -1.62 -23.06 -11.96
N ILE A 517 -2.36 -22.45 -11.05
CA ILE A 517 -1.80 -21.78 -9.86
C ILE A 517 -0.95 -22.73 -8.99
N ASP A 518 -1.22 -24.04 -9.07
CA ASP A 518 -0.45 -25.11 -8.45
C ASP A 518 1.03 -25.15 -8.88
N ILE A 519 1.40 -24.55 -10.03
CA ILE A 519 2.80 -24.35 -10.44
C ILE A 519 3.56 -23.53 -9.38
N PHE A 520 2.86 -22.62 -8.70
CA PHE A 520 3.37 -21.86 -7.57
C PHE A 520 3.08 -22.51 -6.22
N GLN A 521 2.53 -23.73 -6.21
CA GLN A 521 2.16 -24.49 -5.02
C GLN A 521 1.34 -23.62 -4.04
N LEU A 522 0.31 -22.99 -4.58
CA LEU A 522 -0.53 -22.00 -3.90
C LEU A 522 -2.00 -22.38 -4.09
N TYR A 523 -2.67 -22.75 -3.00
CA TYR A 523 -4.08 -23.12 -2.99
C TYR A 523 -4.94 -21.93 -2.54
N VAL A 524 -5.53 -21.21 -3.50
CA VAL A 524 -6.26 -19.95 -3.27
C VAL A 524 -7.69 -20.06 -3.79
N ASP A 525 -8.66 -19.48 -3.08
CA ASP A 525 -10.00 -19.27 -3.62
C ASP A 525 -9.91 -18.40 -4.88
N ARG A 526 -10.42 -18.91 -6.01
CA ARG A 526 -10.48 -18.19 -7.29
C ARG A 526 -11.12 -16.80 -7.18
N ASN A 527 -12.02 -16.60 -6.22
CA ASN A 527 -12.60 -15.29 -5.97
C ASN A 527 -11.55 -14.25 -5.53
N GLU A 528 -10.47 -14.64 -4.84
CA GLU A 528 -9.43 -13.70 -4.38
C GLU A 528 -8.53 -13.17 -5.49
N ILE A 529 -8.50 -13.85 -6.64
CA ILE A 529 -7.68 -13.48 -7.81
C ILE A 529 -8.53 -13.00 -8.99
N ALA A 530 -9.86 -13.03 -8.87
CA ALA A 530 -10.76 -12.66 -9.97
C ALA A 530 -10.53 -11.25 -10.56
N PRO A 531 -10.17 -10.20 -9.80
CA PRO A 531 -9.86 -8.89 -10.39
C PRO A 531 -8.64 -8.96 -11.33
N ILE A 532 -7.60 -9.69 -10.91
CA ILE A 532 -6.38 -9.90 -11.72
C ILE A 532 -6.70 -10.73 -12.97
N GLU A 533 -7.46 -11.81 -12.82
CA GLU A 533 -7.89 -12.63 -13.97
C GLU A 533 -8.71 -11.79 -14.97
N ALA A 534 -9.59 -10.93 -14.47
CA ALA A 534 -10.41 -10.06 -15.30
C ALA A 534 -9.56 -9.00 -16.03
N LEU A 535 -8.54 -8.44 -15.38
CA LEU A 535 -7.56 -7.56 -16.02
C LEU A 535 -6.80 -8.29 -17.13
N ILE A 536 -6.32 -9.51 -16.88
CA ILE A 536 -5.60 -10.31 -17.89
C ILE A 536 -6.51 -10.61 -19.09
N ARG A 537 -7.76 -11.02 -18.84
CA ARG A 537 -8.75 -11.23 -19.89
C ARG A 537 -9.04 -9.96 -20.67
N SER A 538 -9.13 -8.81 -19.99
CA SER A 538 -9.29 -7.49 -20.63
C SER A 538 -8.18 -7.18 -21.64
N GLU A 539 -6.94 -7.59 -21.37
CA GLU A 539 -5.81 -7.42 -22.30
C GLU A 539 -5.83 -8.43 -23.45
N ILE A 540 -6.24 -9.67 -23.17
CA ILE A 540 -6.42 -10.70 -24.22
C ILE A 540 -7.42 -10.21 -25.27
N TYR A 541 -8.51 -9.54 -24.86
CA TYR A 541 -9.46 -8.96 -25.83
C TYR A 541 -8.82 -7.91 -26.75
N LEU A 542 -7.94 -7.06 -26.21
CA LEU A 542 -7.22 -6.07 -27.02
C LEU A 542 -6.20 -6.74 -27.96
N TYR A 543 -5.58 -7.83 -27.52
CA TYR A 543 -4.71 -8.63 -28.36
C TYR A 543 -5.48 -9.29 -29.50
N ASP A 544 -6.62 -9.92 -29.22
CA ASP A 544 -7.46 -10.57 -30.24
C ASP A 544 -7.99 -9.58 -31.28
N LEU A 545 -8.32 -8.35 -30.86
CA LEU A 545 -8.61 -7.23 -31.77
C LEU A 545 -7.45 -6.95 -32.71
N SER A 546 -6.25 -6.84 -32.15
CA SER A 546 -5.03 -6.45 -32.88
C SER A 546 -4.59 -7.52 -33.88
N CYS A 547 -4.77 -8.80 -33.52
CA CYS A 547 -4.39 -9.92 -34.36
C CYS A 547 -5.45 -10.29 -35.39
N GLY A 548 -6.74 -10.08 -35.13
CA GLY A 548 -7.79 -10.30 -36.12
C GLY A 548 -8.08 -11.75 -36.51
N HIS A 549 -7.50 -12.74 -35.81
CA HIS A 549 -7.60 -14.17 -36.16
C HIS A 549 -8.95 -14.81 -35.84
N ASN A 550 -9.72 -14.23 -34.91
CA ASN A 550 -10.97 -14.82 -34.44
C ASN A 550 -12.17 -14.25 -35.20
N PRO A 551 -12.76 -14.95 -36.19
CA PRO A 551 -13.86 -14.43 -36.98
C PRO A 551 -15.14 -14.19 -36.16
N LEU A 552 -15.37 -14.95 -35.08
CA LEU A 552 -16.51 -14.73 -34.17
C LEU A 552 -16.44 -13.36 -33.48
N PHE A 553 -15.23 -12.84 -33.31
CA PHE A 553 -14.99 -11.52 -32.73
C PHE A 553 -15.48 -10.39 -33.65
N PHE A 554 -15.45 -10.61 -34.96
CA PHE A 554 -15.88 -9.66 -35.99
C PHE A 554 -17.31 -9.91 -36.50
N ALA A 555 -17.98 -10.96 -36.04
CA ALA A 555 -19.39 -11.25 -36.31
C ALA A 555 -20.33 -10.69 -35.23
N ASP A 556 -21.47 -10.10 -35.62
CA ASP A 556 -22.44 -9.49 -34.68
C ASP A 556 -22.97 -10.46 -33.61
N ASN A 557 -23.30 -11.70 -33.99
CA ASN A 557 -23.84 -12.69 -33.07
C ASN A 557 -22.78 -13.27 -32.12
N GLY A 558 -21.52 -13.34 -32.57
CA GLY A 558 -20.41 -13.79 -31.73
C GLY A 558 -20.04 -12.75 -30.67
N ARG A 559 -20.05 -11.46 -31.05
CA ARG A 559 -19.71 -10.33 -30.16
C ARG A 559 -20.43 -10.35 -28.82
N LYS A 560 -21.74 -10.61 -28.77
CA LYS A 560 -22.52 -10.59 -27.51
C LYS A 560 -22.01 -11.59 -26.48
N ASN A 561 -21.65 -12.81 -26.90
CA ASN A 561 -21.18 -13.88 -26.00
C ASN A 561 -19.82 -13.57 -25.36
N TRP A 562 -18.98 -12.74 -26.00
CA TRP A 562 -17.67 -12.35 -25.49
C TRP A 562 -17.70 -11.02 -24.71
N LEU A 563 -18.66 -10.14 -25.01
CA LEU A 563 -18.73 -8.76 -24.52
C LEU A 563 -19.70 -8.58 -23.35
N GLU A 564 -20.57 -9.56 -23.08
CA GLU A 564 -21.27 -9.67 -21.80
C GLU A 564 -20.28 -10.07 -20.71
N LEU A 565 -19.47 -9.10 -20.28
CA LEU A 565 -18.63 -9.17 -19.09
C LEU A 565 -19.47 -9.24 -17.80
N SER A 566 -20.73 -9.68 -17.89
CA SER A 566 -21.68 -9.84 -16.78
C SER A 566 -21.14 -10.83 -15.75
N GLU A 567 -20.53 -11.93 -16.19
CA GLU A 567 -19.92 -12.92 -15.30
C GLU A 567 -18.74 -12.35 -14.49
N TRP A 568 -17.81 -11.64 -15.17
CA TRP A 568 -16.68 -10.98 -14.50
C TRP A 568 -17.12 -9.82 -13.63
N LYS A 569 -18.12 -9.06 -14.06
CA LYS A 569 -18.74 -8.01 -13.24
C LYS A 569 -19.36 -8.61 -11.98
N HIS A 570 -20.05 -9.74 -12.08
CA HIS A 570 -20.63 -10.40 -10.91
C HIS A 570 -19.55 -10.91 -9.95
N LYS A 571 -18.51 -11.57 -10.47
CA LYS A 571 -17.35 -12.03 -9.68
C LYS A 571 -16.64 -10.88 -8.97
N ILE A 572 -16.37 -9.78 -9.68
CA ILE A 572 -15.70 -8.59 -9.12
C ILE A 572 -16.59 -7.90 -8.07
N ARG A 573 -17.90 -7.80 -8.32
CA ARG A 573 -18.85 -7.18 -7.37
C ARG A 573 -18.94 -7.95 -6.04
N GLY A 574 -18.91 -9.28 -6.10
CA GLY A 574 -18.90 -10.11 -4.89
C GLY A 574 -17.67 -9.91 -3.99
N ILE A 575 -16.62 -9.24 -4.47
CA ILE A 575 -15.35 -9.04 -3.76
C ILE A 575 -15.34 -7.74 -2.95
N ILE A 576 -16.06 -6.71 -3.40
CA ILE A 576 -16.12 -5.41 -2.70
C ILE A 576 -16.81 -5.56 -1.33
N ASN A 577 -17.71 -6.52 -1.18
CA ASN A 577 -18.61 -6.63 -0.02
C ASN A 577 -18.19 -7.66 1.04
N THR A 578 -16.92 -8.06 1.07
CA THR A 578 -16.42 -9.06 2.02
C THR A 578 -15.43 -8.44 2.99
N ASN A 579 -15.48 -8.87 4.26
CA ASN A 579 -14.62 -8.42 5.36
C ASN A 579 -13.14 -8.88 5.26
N SER A 580 -12.67 -9.32 4.08
CA SER A 580 -11.36 -9.91 3.92
C SER A 580 -10.25 -8.87 3.92
N CYS A 581 -9.39 -8.91 4.94
CA CYS A 581 -8.26 -8.02 5.18
C CYS A 581 -7.14 -8.09 4.12
N TYR A 582 -7.26 -8.97 3.12
CA TYR A 582 -6.28 -9.11 2.04
C TYR A 582 -6.72 -8.57 0.70
N LYS A 583 -7.98 -8.18 0.54
CA LYS A 583 -8.43 -7.64 -0.73
C LYS A 583 -7.87 -6.24 -0.83
N ASP A 584 -6.94 -6.00 -1.76
CA ASP A 584 -6.56 -4.65 -2.20
C ASP A 584 -7.71 -4.08 -3.05
N ALA A 585 -8.89 -4.02 -2.43
CA ALA A 585 -10.17 -3.99 -3.11
C ALA A 585 -10.42 -2.65 -3.78
N GLY A 586 -9.83 -1.55 -3.31
CA GLY A 586 -10.04 -0.25 -3.91
C GLY A 586 -9.41 -0.16 -5.29
N LEU A 587 -8.08 -0.23 -5.35
CA LEU A 587 -7.37 0.12 -6.57
C LEU A 587 -7.55 -0.94 -7.67
N ASP A 588 -7.45 -2.22 -7.32
CA ASP A 588 -7.53 -3.29 -8.32
C ASP A 588 -8.95 -3.48 -8.86
N VAL A 589 -9.99 -3.32 -8.04
CA VAL A 589 -11.38 -3.49 -8.51
C VAL A 589 -11.80 -2.35 -9.44
N TYR A 590 -11.62 -1.09 -9.01
CA TYR A 590 -11.99 0.06 -9.84
C TYR A 590 -11.14 0.09 -11.13
N GLU A 591 -9.85 -0.26 -11.07
CA GLU A 591 -9.05 -0.39 -12.29
C GLU A 591 -9.57 -1.51 -13.21
N SER A 592 -9.88 -2.69 -12.64
CA SER A 592 -10.43 -3.83 -13.39
C SER A 592 -11.72 -3.45 -14.10
N LEU A 593 -12.68 -2.85 -13.38
CA LEU A 593 -13.94 -2.41 -13.95
C LEU A 593 -13.73 -1.35 -15.04
N SER A 594 -12.82 -0.40 -14.83
CA SER A 594 -12.45 0.60 -15.84
C SER A 594 -11.91 -0.06 -17.12
N GLU A 595 -10.99 -1.01 -17.02
CA GLU A 595 -10.44 -1.71 -18.19
C GLU A 595 -11.47 -2.55 -18.92
N ILE A 596 -12.25 -3.32 -18.17
CA ILE A 596 -13.26 -4.22 -18.71
C ILE A 596 -14.26 -3.45 -19.56
N HIS A 597 -14.82 -2.37 -19.00
CA HIS A 597 -15.76 -1.52 -19.71
C HIS A 597 -15.10 -0.78 -20.88
N GLY A 598 -13.91 -0.20 -20.66
CA GLY A 598 -13.23 0.59 -21.69
C GLY A 598 -12.75 -0.24 -22.88
N ASN A 599 -12.26 -1.46 -22.64
CA ASN A 599 -11.80 -2.35 -23.71
C ASN A 599 -12.98 -2.99 -24.46
N ALA A 600 -14.08 -3.31 -23.78
CA ALA A 600 -15.31 -3.71 -24.45
C ALA A 600 -15.89 -2.59 -25.32
N ALA A 601 -15.86 -1.35 -24.84
CA ALA A 601 -16.29 -0.19 -25.61
C ALA A 601 -15.41 0.03 -26.86
N ARG A 602 -14.08 -0.10 -26.73
CA ARG A 602 -13.16 -0.06 -27.88
C ARG A 602 -13.50 -1.08 -28.95
N MET A 603 -13.91 -2.28 -28.53
CA MET A 603 -14.32 -3.32 -29.45
C MET A 603 -15.52 -2.91 -30.28
N TYR A 604 -16.58 -2.45 -29.62
CA TYR A 604 -17.75 -1.95 -30.32
C TYR A 604 -17.40 -0.77 -31.21
N PHE A 605 -16.57 0.16 -30.72
CA PHE A 605 -16.11 1.30 -31.51
C PHE A 605 -15.37 0.91 -32.78
N TYR A 606 -14.43 -0.05 -32.76
CA TYR A 606 -13.65 -0.37 -33.95
C TYR A 606 -14.35 -1.30 -34.95
N VAL A 607 -15.32 -2.10 -34.49
CA VAL A 607 -15.86 -3.21 -35.28
C VAL A 607 -17.35 -3.08 -35.61
N SER A 608 -18.11 -2.34 -34.80
CA SER A 608 -19.55 -2.16 -35.02
C SER A 608 -19.87 -0.99 -35.95
N GLU A 609 -20.90 -1.20 -36.77
CA GLU A 609 -21.59 -0.17 -37.56
C GLU A 609 -23.06 -0.04 -37.13
N ASN A 610 -23.46 -0.68 -36.03
CA ASN A 610 -24.84 -0.63 -35.55
C ASN A 610 -25.00 0.51 -34.53
N ARG A 611 -25.95 1.42 -34.79
CA ARG A 611 -26.22 2.60 -33.96
C ARG A 611 -26.38 2.26 -32.47
N THR A 612 -27.26 1.31 -32.15
CA THR A 612 -27.54 0.88 -30.76
C THR A 612 -26.31 0.32 -30.06
N THR A 613 -25.48 -0.42 -30.79
CA THR A 613 -24.23 -0.98 -30.26
C THR A 613 -23.19 0.11 -29.99
N LEU A 614 -23.13 1.14 -30.85
CA LEU A 614 -22.28 2.31 -30.63
C LEU A 614 -22.76 3.16 -29.45
N GLU A 615 -24.06 3.39 -29.30
CA GLU A 615 -24.63 4.06 -28.11
C GLU A 615 -24.24 3.32 -26.81
N GLN A 616 -24.27 1.99 -26.82
CA GLN A 616 -23.75 1.17 -25.71
C GLN A 616 -22.23 1.33 -25.50
N ALA A 617 -21.45 1.53 -26.57
CA ALA A 617 -20.02 1.79 -26.48
C ALA A 617 -19.73 3.11 -25.76
N ALA A 618 -20.44 4.20 -26.10
CA ALA A 618 -20.32 5.49 -25.42
C ALA A 618 -20.62 5.35 -23.91
N ASN A 619 -21.72 4.67 -23.57
CA ASN A 619 -22.09 4.39 -22.17
C ASN A 619 -21.02 3.57 -21.42
N ASN A 620 -20.41 2.58 -22.09
CA ASN A 620 -19.33 1.80 -21.48
C ASN A 620 -18.04 2.63 -21.31
N PHE A 621 -17.71 3.53 -22.23
CA PHE A 621 -16.60 4.46 -22.05
C PHE A 621 -16.82 5.40 -20.86
N LEU A 622 -18.03 5.93 -20.68
CA LEU A 622 -18.36 6.75 -19.52
C LEU A 622 -18.31 5.94 -18.21
N LYS A 623 -18.76 4.68 -18.20
CA LYS A 623 -18.55 3.76 -17.05
C LYS A 623 -17.07 3.57 -16.74
N ALA A 624 -16.25 3.40 -17.77
CA ALA A 624 -14.81 3.28 -17.61
C ALA A 624 -14.16 4.56 -17.06
N ALA A 625 -14.65 5.73 -17.49
CA ALA A 625 -14.26 7.04 -17.00
C ALA A 625 -14.61 7.20 -15.51
N TYR A 626 -15.84 6.86 -15.12
CA TYR A 626 -16.28 6.92 -13.73
C TYR A 626 -15.41 6.07 -12.80
N TYR A 627 -15.16 4.80 -13.12
CA TYR A 627 -14.32 3.96 -12.26
C TYR A 627 -12.86 4.44 -12.19
N ALA A 628 -12.32 5.01 -13.29
CA ALA A 628 -10.99 5.64 -13.27
C ALA A 628 -10.96 6.92 -12.42
N LEU A 629 -12.06 7.67 -12.37
CA LEU A 629 -12.21 8.88 -11.57
C LEU A 629 -12.17 8.55 -10.07
N ARG A 630 -12.80 7.45 -9.65
CA ARG A 630 -12.78 6.98 -8.25
C ARG A 630 -11.38 6.72 -7.70
N ILE A 631 -10.43 6.35 -8.56
CA ILE A 631 -9.03 6.10 -8.18
C ILE A 631 -8.06 7.19 -8.69
N GLY A 632 -8.58 8.33 -9.14
CA GLY A 632 -7.78 9.52 -9.44
C GLY A 632 -6.95 9.49 -10.71
N LEU A 633 -7.28 8.61 -11.67
CA LEU A 633 -6.55 8.50 -12.94
C LEU A 633 -7.05 9.50 -13.97
N ILE A 634 -6.87 10.81 -13.74
CA ILE A 634 -7.50 11.89 -14.52
C ILE A 634 -7.17 11.86 -16.02
N GLN A 635 -5.90 11.65 -16.40
CA GLN A 635 -5.51 11.56 -17.82
C GLN A 635 -6.25 10.42 -18.53
N ARG A 636 -6.55 9.35 -17.78
CA ARG A 636 -7.29 8.21 -18.29
C ARG A 636 -8.79 8.46 -18.35
N VAL A 637 -9.36 9.19 -17.38
CA VAL A 637 -10.75 9.68 -17.43
C VAL A 637 -10.94 10.53 -18.70
N ALA A 638 -10.06 11.50 -18.93
CA ALA A 638 -10.08 12.35 -20.12
C ALA A 638 -10.06 11.52 -21.41
N ARG A 639 -9.19 10.52 -21.49
CA ARG A 639 -9.13 9.60 -22.64
C ARG A 639 -10.43 8.84 -22.84
N TRP A 640 -11.03 8.32 -21.78
CA TRP A 640 -12.30 7.57 -21.89
C TRP A 640 -13.44 8.46 -22.37
N ILE A 641 -13.53 9.69 -21.86
CA ILE A 641 -14.50 10.68 -22.32
C ILE A 641 -14.24 11.07 -23.78
N ALA A 642 -12.97 11.25 -24.18
CA ALA A 642 -12.63 11.51 -25.57
C ALA A 642 -13.09 10.38 -26.50
N LEU A 643 -12.89 9.12 -26.11
CA LEU A 643 -13.38 7.96 -26.87
C LEU A 643 -14.92 7.91 -26.95
N ALA A 644 -15.64 8.29 -25.88
CA ALA A 644 -17.09 8.46 -25.94
C ALA A 644 -17.50 9.57 -26.93
N GLY A 645 -16.77 10.70 -26.93
CA GLY A 645 -16.91 11.77 -27.92
C GLY A 645 -16.76 11.27 -29.35
N ARG A 646 -15.74 10.45 -29.62
CA ARG A 646 -15.49 9.89 -30.96
C ARG A 646 -16.63 8.97 -31.42
N VAL A 647 -17.24 8.24 -30.49
CA VAL A 647 -18.47 7.48 -30.76
C VAL A 647 -19.62 8.41 -31.14
N TRP A 648 -19.83 9.51 -30.40
CA TRP A 648 -20.88 10.48 -30.70
C TRP A 648 -20.68 11.19 -32.05
N VAL A 649 -19.43 11.46 -32.45
CA VAL A 649 -19.12 11.97 -33.79
C VAL A 649 -19.59 10.96 -34.85
N ARG A 650 -19.28 9.67 -34.68
CA ARG A 650 -19.75 8.61 -35.58
C ARG A 650 -21.28 8.46 -35.61
N LEU A 651 -21.96 8.84 -34.53
CA LEU A 651 -23.42 8.84 -34.44
C LEU A 651 -24.07 10.11 -35.00
N GLY A 652 -23.27 11.10 -35.40
CA GLY A 652 -23.75 12.42 -35.86
C GLY A 652 -24.21 13.36 -34.74
N ASP A 653 -23.91 13.06 -33.46
CA ASP A 653 -24.34 13.89 -32.34
C ASP A 653 -23.32 15.02 -32.08
N SER A 654 -23.57 16.17 -32.70
CA SER A 654 -22.73 17.37 -32.54
C SER A 654 -22.65 17.86 -31.08
N LYS A 655 -23.78 17.87 -30.36
CA LYS A 655 -23.87 18.46 -29.01
C LYS A 655 -23.03 17.67 -28.01
N LEU A 656 -23.24 16.36 -27.92
CA LEU A 656 -22.52 15.52 -26.96
C LEU A 656 -21.03 15.41 -27.31
N SER A 657 -20.69 15.35 -28.60
CA SER A 657 -19.30 15.32 -29.07
C SER A 657 -18.51 16.54 -28.64
N LEU A 658 -19.08 17.74 -28.83
CA LEU A 658 -18.43 19.00 -28.46
C LEU A 658 -18.26 19.12 -26.94
N GLN A 659 -19.27 18.73 -26.17
CA GLN A 659 -19.18 18.71 -24.70
C GLN A 659 -18.13 17.73 -24.20
N ALA A 660 -18.05 16.53 -24.80
CA ALA A 660 -17.02 15.54 -24.49
C ALA A 660 -15.62 16.06 -24.77
N LEU A 661 -15.45 16.78 -25.90
CA LEU A 661 -14.19 17.42 -26.27
C LEU A 661 -13.77 18.45 -25.21
N LYS A 662 -14.67 19.36 -24.82
CA LYS A 662 -14.38 20.38 -23.80
C LYS A 662 -14.02 19.76 -22.45
N LEU A 663 -14.81 18.78 -21.99
CA LEU A 663 -14.57 18.12 -20.70
C LEU A 663 -13.26 17.33 -20.71
N SER A 664 -12.99 16.56 -21.75
CA SER A 664 -11.75 15.78 -21.85
C SER A 664 -10.50 16.67 -21.94
N ASP A 665 -10.56 17.78 -22.69
CA ASP A 665 -9.47 18.75 -22.77
C ASP A 665 -9.18 19.42 -21.42
N LYS A 666 -10.24 19.87 -20.71
CA LYS A 666 -10.11 20.43 -19.35
C LYS A 666 -9.42 19.44 -18.40
N LEU A 667 -9.92 18.21 -18.35
CA LEU A 667 -9.38 17.18 -17.45
C LEU A 667 -7.94 16.82 -17.78
N ALA A 668 -7.61 16.59 -19.06
CA ALA A 668 -6.26 16.19 -19.44
C ALA A 668 -5.20 17.25 -19.09
N LYS A 669 -5.57 18.54 -19.09
CA LYS A 669 -4.66 19.65 -18.79
C LYS A 669 -4.50 19.96 -17.30
N THR A 670 -5.40 19.47 -16.44
CA THR A 670 -5.48 19.85 -15.02
C THR A 670 -4.18 19.57 -14.22
N ASP A 671 -3.37 18.58 -14.63
CA ASP A 671 -2.11 18.21 -13.97
C ASP A 671 -0.89 18.12 -14.94
N LEU A 672 -1.05 18.54 -16.21
CA LEU A 672 -0.07 18.26 -17.27
C LEU A 672 0.99 19.35 -17.43
N THR A 673 0.70 20.58 -17.00
CA THR A 673 1.41 21.80 -17.42
C THR A 673 2.70 22.10 -16.65
N THR A 674 3.06 21.29 -15.63
CA THR A 674 4.26 21.53 -14.80
C THR A 674 5.28 20.41 -14.95
N GLY A 675 6.46 20.73 -15.52
CA GLY A 675 7.65 19.87 -15.50
C GLY A 675 7.79 18.87 -16.65
N HIS A 676 6.86 18.83 -17.61
CA HIS A 676 6.91 17.94 -18.77
C HIS A 676 7.22 18.68 -20.07
N CYS A 677 7.84 18.00 -21.04
CA CYS A 677 8.14 18.57 -22.35
C CYS A 677 6.88 18.63 -23.25
N ASP A 678 6.90 19.50 -24.26
CA ASP A 678 5.75 19.71 -25.15
C ASP A 678 5.35 18.43 -25.90
N ASN A 679 6.33 17.65 -26.38
CA ASN A 679 6.06 16.39 -27.09
C ASN A 679 5.35 15.36 -26.19
N PHE A 680 5.73 15.28 -24.91
CA PHE A 680 5.05 14.44 -23.94
C PHE A 680 3.62 14.92 -23.70
N SER A 681 3.45 16.22 -23.47
CA SER A 681 2.13 16.83 -23.25
C SER A 681 1.20 16.56 -24.43
N GLN A 682 1.71 16.72 -25.66
CA GLN A 682 1.01 16.42 -26.90
C GLN A 682 0.67 14.92 -27.03
N ALA A 683 1.54 14.04 -26.57
CA ALA A 683 1.28 12.60 -26.57
C ALA A 683 0.13 12.21 -25.63
N VAL A 684 0.04 12.81 -24.44
CA VAL A 684 -1.06 12.57 -23.50
C VAL A 684 -2.41 12.99 -24.09
N ILE A 685 -2.46 14.15 -24.76
CA ILE A 685 -3.70 14.69 -25.35
C ILE A 685 -3.99 14.18 -26.77
N SER A 686 -3.17 13.30 -27.34
CA SER A 686 -3.32 12.83 -28.73
C SER A 686 -4.70 12.23 -29.06
N GLU A 687 -5.36 11.57 -28.09
CA GLU A 687 -6.74 11.07 -28.27
C GLU A 687 -7.77 12.20 -28.38
N ILE A 688 -7.56 13.29 -27.64
CA ILE A 688 -8.41 14.48 -27.66
C ILE A 688 -8.22 15.21 -28.99
N SER A 689 -6.98 15.24 -29.51
CA SER A 689 -6.70 15.72 -30.87
C SER A 689 -7.40 14.86 -31.94
N LEU A 690 -7.49 13.53 -31.77
CA LEU A 690 -8.29 12.68 -32.67
C LEU A 690 -9.78 13.05 -32.62
N LEU A 691 -10.36 13.21 -31.43
CA LEU A 691 -11.74 13.66 -31.27
C LEU A 691 -11.97 15.03 -31.93
N SER A 692 -11.09 16.00 -31.66
CA SER A 692 -11.18 17.34 -32.24
C SER A 692 -11.12 17.28 -33.76
N GLY A 693 -10.21 16.48 -34.34
CA GLY A 693 -10.11 16.31 -35.78
C GLY A 693 -11.32 15.62 -36.39
N GLU A 694 -11.84 14.56 -35.75
CA GLU A 694 -13.02 13.84 -36.22
C GLU A 694 -14.27 14.73 -36.18
N TYR A 695 -14.45 15.53 -35.13
CA TYR A 695 -15.52 16.51 -35.04
C TYR A 695 -15.42 17.57 -36.15
N LEU A 696 -14.22 18.13 -36.39
CA LEU A 696 -13.99 19.10 -37.46
C LEU A 696 -14.25 18.51 -38.85
N LEU A 697 -13.83 17.25 -39.09
CA LEU A 697 -13.99 16.58 -40.37
C LEU A 697 -15.45 16.18 -40.66
N LEU A 698 -16.11 15.56 -39.69
CA LEU A 698 -17.39 14.87 -39.91
C LEU A 698 -18.62 15.71 -39.51
N ILE A 699 -18.47 16.69 -38.62
CA ILE A 699 -19.58 17.55 -38.16
C ILE A 699 -19.47 18.97 -38.73
N GLU A 700 -18.30 19.61 -38.60
CA GLU A 700 -18.12 21.01 -39.05
C GLU A 700 -17.63 21.12 -40.50
N HIS A 701 -17.14 20.02 -41.08
CA HIS A 701 -16.58 19.94 -42.43
C HIS A 701 -15.41 20.90 -42.71
N ASP A 702 -14.61 21.24 -41.69
CA ASP A 702 -13.36 22.00 -41.82
C ASP A 702 -12.16 21.05 -41.97
N ASN A 703 -11.85 20.70 -43.22
CA ASN A 703 -10.82 19.72 -43.55
C ASN A 703 -9.39 20.21 -43.27
N ILE A 704 -9.15 21.52 -43.30
CA ILE A 704 -7.82 22.10 -43.03
C ILE A 704 -7.54 22.07 -41.54
N ALA A 705 -8.49 22.53 -40.72
CA ALA A 705 -8.36 22.49 -39.27
C ALA A 705 -8.31 21.03 -38.77
N ALA A 706 -9.13 20.15 -39.35
CA ALA A 706 -9.11 18.71 -39.04
C ALA A 706 -7.73 18.09 -39.32
N LEU A 707 -7.13 18.38 -40.48
CA LEU A 707 -5.79 17.91 -40.84
C LEU A 707 -4.76 18.32 -39.79
N GLU A 708 -4.77 19.58 -39.34
CA GLU A 708 -3.84 20.04 -38.30
C GLU A 708 -4.00 19.22 -37.00
N LYS A 709 -5.23 18.95 -36.57
CA LYS A 709 -5.51 18.12 -35.38
C LYS A 709 -5.05 16.68 -35.55
N PHE A 710 -5.20 16.09 -36.74
CA PHE A 710 -4.72 14.73 -36.98
C PHE A 710 -3.19 14.64 -37.06
N ILE A 711 -2.51 15.65 -37.60
CA ILE A 711 -1.04 15.73 -37.55
C ILE A 711 -0.57 15.90 -36.09
N GLN A 712 -1.27 16.71 -35.28
CA GLN A 712 -0.98 16.83 -33.84
C GLN A 712 -1.15 15.49 -33.11
N ALA A 713 -2.23 14.76 -33.39
CA ALA A 713 -2.46 13.42 -32.85
C ALA A 713 -1.38 12.43 -33.27
N LEU A 714 -0.97 12.46 -34.56
CA LEU A 714 0.08 11.62 -35.11
C LEU A 714 1.42 11.89 -34.42
N LYS A 715 1.84 13.16 -34.33
CA LYS A 715 3.09 13.57 -33.66
C LYS A 715 3.15 13.06 -32.21
N GLY A 716 2.09 13.29 -31.44
CA GLY A 716 2.02 12.81 -30.06
C GLY A 716 2.00 11.28 -29.95
N SER A 717 1.27 10.60 -30.82
CA SER A 717 1.17 9.13 -30.79
C SER A 717 2.47 8.44 -31.19
N THR A 718 3.22 9.03 -32.13
CA THR A 718 4.57 8.59 -32.54
C THR A 718 5.57 8.75 -31.39
N TYR A 719 5.47 9.82 -30.58
CA TYR A 719 6.36 10.05 -29.44
C TYR A 719 6.32 8.93 -28.39
N LEU A 720 5.13 8.39 -28.11
CA LEU A 720 4.93 7.29 -27.15
C LEU A 720 4.71 5.91 -27.80
N GLY A 721 4.83 5.78 -29.12
CA GLY A 721 4.61 4.52 -29.83
C GLY A 721 3.21 3.94 -29.64
N LEU A 722 2.17 4.78 -29.69
CA LEU A 722 0.78 4.38 -29.49
C LEU A 722 0.14 3.94 -30.81
N ASN A 723 0.52 2.76 -31.28
CA ASN A 723 0.29 2.37 -32.68
C ASN A 723 -1.18 2.40 -33.15
N ARG A 724 -2.16 2.06 -32.29
CA ARG A 724 -3.58 2.18 -32.67
C ARG A 724 -3.97 3.63 -32.97
N ARG A 725 -3.49 4.59 -32.15
CA ARG A 725 -3.74 6.02 -32.41
C ARG A 725 -2.98 6.52 -33.64
N ILE A 726 -1.79 5.97 -33.90
CA ILE A 726 -1.06 6.23 -35.14
C ILE A 726 -1.92 5.81 -36.34
N CYS A 727 -2.50 4.61 -36.34
CA CYS A 727 -3.41 4.16 -37.40
C CYS A 727 -4.63 5.07 -37.56
N ASP A 728 -5.30 5.40 -36.45
CA ASP A 728 -6.46 6.29 -36.45
C ASP A 728 -6.10 7.66 -37.08
N ALA A 729 -4.94 8.22 -36.73
CA ALA A 729 -4.48 9.50 -37.26
C ALA A 729 -4.11 9.41 -38.75
N LEU A 730 -3.36 8.38 -39.17
CA LEU A 730 -2.97 8.17 -40.57
C LEU A 730 -4.20 8.03 -41.48
N PHE A 731 -5.17 7.20 -41.08
CA PHE A 731 -6.38 7.02 -41.86
C PHE A 731 -7.21 8.31 -41.94
N ASN A 732 -7.29 9.07 -40.85
CA ASN A 732 -7.96 10.37 -40.83
C ASN A 732 -7.26 11.43 -41.70
N ILE A 733 -5.92 11.46 -41.72
CA ILE A 733 -5.14 12.31 -42.64
C ILE A 733 -5.50 11.98 -44.09
N PHE A 734 -5.60 10.70 -44.43
CA PHE A 734 -6.08 10.26 -45.75
C PHE A 734 -7.47 10.85 -46.06
N ARG A 735 -8.44 10.72 -45.14
CA ARG A 735 -9.81 11.23 -45.33
C ARG A 735 -9.86 12.75 -45.56
N CYS A 736 -9.11 13.54 -44.79
CA CYS A 736 -9.01 14.98 -45.03
C CYS A 736 -8.42 15.28 -46.41
N SER A 737 -7.37 14.54 -46.78
CA SER A 737 -6.58 14.77 -48.00
C SER A 737 -7.36 14.59 -49.30
N GLU A 738 -8.47 13.82 -49.29
CA GLU A 738 -9.37 13.66 -50.44
C GLU A 738 -9.91 14.99 -50.99
N THR A 739 -10.02 16.01 -50.14
CA THR A 739 -10.59 17.32 -50.49
C THR A 739 -9.55 18.45 -50.54
N LEU A 740 -8.31 18.19 -50.13
CA LEU A 740 -7.25 19.19 -49.98
C LEU A 740 -6.33 19.21 -51.21
N SER A 741 -6.89 19.56 -52.37
CA SER A 741 -6.15 19.52 -53.65
C SER A 741 -5.01 20.54 -53.75
N ASN A 742 -5.13 21.69 -53.06
CA ASN A 742 -4.23 22.83 -53.24
C ASN A 742 -3.24 23.04 -52.08
N LEU A 743 -3.43 22.35 -50.95
CA LEU A 743 -2.56 22.48 -49.79
C LEU A 743 -1.31 21.62 -50.02
N SER A 744 -0.12 22.22 -49.91
CA SER A 744 1.13 21.47 -50.05
C SER A 744 1.50 20.72 -48.77
N ILE A 745 2.26 19.63 -48.91
CA ILE A 745 2.73 18.83 -47.77
C ILE A 745 3.60 19.66 -46.83
N LYS A 746 4.56 20.43 -47.35
CA LYS A 746 5.42 21.29 -46.53
C LYS A 746 4.60 22.29 -45.73
N GLU A 747 3.64 22.96 -46.37
CA GLU A 747 2.77 23.92 -45.69
C GLU A 747 1.96 23.25 -44.57
N GLY A 748 1.35 22.09 -44.81
CA GLY A 748 0.55 21.39 -43.80
C GLY A 748 1.39 20.89 -42.62
N LEU A 749 2.56 20.30 -42.87
CA LEU A 749 3.44 19.80 -41.82
C LEU A 749 4.07 20.93 -40.98
N SER A 750 4.45 22.04 -41.60
CA SER A 750 5.02 23.21 -40.91
C SER A 750 4.04 23.91 -39.95
N ARG A 751 2.73 23.63 -40.04
CA ARG A 751 1.73 24.11 -39.05
C ARG A 751 1.85 23.42 -37.69
N VAL A 752 2.48 22.24 -37.62
CA VAL A 752 2.58 21.44 -36.38
C VAL A 752 4.03 21.17 -35.98
N PHE A 753 4.91 20.93 -36.95
CA PHE A 753 6.34 20.70 -36.70
C PHE A 753 7.09 22.03 -36.72
N SER A 754 7.50 22.49 -35.54
CA SER A 754 8.35 23.67 -35.37
C SER A 754 9.79 23.39 -35.82
N GLU A 755 10.63 24.42 -35.96
CA GLU A 755 12.05 24.24 -36.31
C GLU A 755 12.80 23.32 -35.33
N SER A 756 12.41 23.32 -34.04
CA SER A 756 13.01 22.42 -33.05
C SER A 756 12.64 20.94 -33.24
N ASP A 757 11.57 20.66 -33.97
CA ASP A 757 11.03 19.32 -34.26
C ASP A 757 11.02 19.04 -35.77
N LYS A 758 11.87 19.72 -36.53
CA LYS A 758 11.93 19.59 -37.99
C LYS A 758 12.05 18.14 -38.43
N LEU A 759 11.32 17.76 -39.47
CA LEU A 759 11.29 16.41 -40.03
C LEU A 759 12.57 16.12 -40.83
N ILE A 760 13.64 15.84 -40.08
CA ILE A 760 14.97 15.44 -40.59
C ILE A 760 15.50 14.26 -39.77
N GLU A 761 16.45 13.53 -40.34
CA GLU A 761 17.04 12.32 -39.73
C GLU A 761 17.57 12.57 -38.30
N ALA A 762 18.23 13.71 -38.09
CA ALA A 762 18.79 14.09 -36.79
C ALA A 762 17.74 14.18 -35.66
N ASN A 763 16.47 14.46 -35.99
CA ASN A 763 15.39 14.62 -35.01
C ASN A 763 14.57 13.35 -34.79
N LYS A 764 14.77 12.26 -35.56
CA LYS A 764 13.97 11.04 -35.42
C LYS A 764 14.02 10.45 -34.01
N LYS A 765 15.22 10.41 -33.39
CA LYS A 765 15.37 9.94 -32.00
C LYS A 765 14.63 10.80 -30.98
N LYS A 766 14.52 12.11 -31.22
CA LYS A 766 13.77 13.04 -30.36
C LYS A 766 12.27 12.83 -30.48
N LEU A 767 11.79 12.54 -31.69
CA LEU A 767 10.37 12.34 -32.01
C LEU A 767 9.88 10.90 -31.75
N ASN A 768 10.80 9.94 -31.64
CA ASN A 768 10.54 8.54 -31.28
C ASN A 768 11.54 8.07 -30.21
N PRO A 769 11.48 8.61 -28.98
CA PRO A 769 12.40 8.26 -27.90
C PRO A 769 12.27 6.79 -27.46
N ILE A 770 11.10 6.17 -27.67
CA ILE A 770 10.84 4.77 -27.31
C ILE A 770 11.46 3.79 -28.33
N SER A 771 11.97 4.27 -29.47
CA SER A 771 12.48 3.43 -30.57
C SER A 771 11.42 2.44 -31.08
N ASN A 772 10.17 2.89 -31.17
CA ASN A 772 9.09 2.07 -31.69
C ASN A 772 9.17 1.95 -33.22
N HIS A 773 9.08 0.74 -33.75
CA HIS A 773 9.25 0.48 -35.18
C HIS A 773 8.14 1.08 -36.06
N THR A 774 6.89 1.08 -35.61
CA THR A 774 5.79 1.72 -36.36
C THR A 774 5.97 3.24 -36.39
N SER A 775 6.45 3.82 -35.28
CA SER A 775 6.75 5.25 -35.16
C SER A 775 7.90 5.64 -36.09
N GLU A 776 8.93 4.80 -36.21
CA GLU A 776 10.02 4.99 -37.16
C GLU A 776 9.53 5.02 -38.61
N LYS A 777 8.71 4.04 -39.03
CA LYS A 777 8.11 4.02 -40.38
C LYS A 777 7.30 5.28 -40.70
N VAL A 778 6.55 5.79 -39.71
CA VAL A 778 5.79 7.03 -39.88
C VAL A 778 6.73 8.22 -40.06
N LEU A 779 7.79 8.31 -39.25
CA LEU A 779 8.77 9.38 -39.37
C LEU A 779 9.55 9.29 -40.68
N ASP A 780 9.86 8.09 -41.18
CA ASP A 780 10.45 7.88 -42.50
C ASP A 780 9.55 8.46 -43.58
N LEU A 781 8.27 8.07 -43.61
CA LEU A 781 7.28 8.60 -44.55
C LEU A 781 7.18 10.13 -44.47
N LEU A 782 7.08 10.70 -43.27
CA LEU A 782 6.96 12.15 -43.08
C LEU A 782 8.23 12.91 -43.50
N CYS A 783 9.42 12.40 -43.19
CA CYS A 783 10.70 12.99 -43.59
C CYS A 783 10.89 12.91 -45.11
N ASP A 784 10.55 11.79 -45.74
CA ASP A 784 10.63 11.62 -47.18
C ASP A 784 9.69 12.59 -47.89
N LEU A 785 8.44 12.67 -47.45
CA LEU A 785 7.45 13.61 -47.99
C LEU A 785 7.85 15.08 -47.77
N TYR A 786 8.41 15.41 -46.61
CA TYR A 786 8.84 16.78 -46.29
C TYR A 786 10.09 17.22 -47.07
N SER A 787 11.02 16.29 -47.35
CA SER A 787 12.29 16.58 -48.04
C SER A 787 12.16 16.62 -49.56
N ARG A 788 11.08 16.08 -50.13
CA ARG A 788 10.81 16.11 -51.57
C ARG A 788 10.90 17.50 -52.20
N GLU A 789 11.63 17.59 -53.31
CA GLU A 789 11.84 18.84 -54.04
C GLU A 789 10.56 19.32 -54.74
N ASP A 790 9.75 18.38 -55.26
CA ASP A 790 8.52 18.66 -56.00
C ASP A 790 7.36 19.15 -55.12
N ASN A 791 7.50 19.09 -53.78
CA ASN A 791 6.54 19.54 -52.78
C ASN A 791 5.08 19.16 -53.11
N PRO A 792 4.76 17.86 -53.12
CA PRO A 792 3.45 17.39 -53.55
C PRO A 792 2.32 17.93 -52.67
N THR A 793 1.10 17.90 -53.19
CA THR A 793 -0.11 18.24 -52.41
C THR A 793 -0.59 17.06 -51.59
N TRP A 794 -1.35 17.32 -50.52
CA TRP A 794 -1.93 16.26 -49.69
C TRP A 794 -2.76 15.26 -50.51
N PHE A 795 -3.53 15.76 -51.48
CA PHE A 795 -4.29 14.91 -52.39
C PHE A 795 -3.40 13.94 -53.18
N GLN A 796 -2.23 14.36 -53.67
CA GLN A 796 -1.36 13.51 -54.49
C GLN A 796 -0.74 12.34 -53.72
N VAL A 797 -0.53 12.48 -52.41
CA VAL A 797 0.15 11.47 -51.57
C VAL A 797 -0.78 10.77 -50.58
N ARG A 798 -2.09 11.09 -50.60
CA ARG A 798 -3.09 10.59 -49.65
C ARG A 798 -3.09 9.06 -49.47
N GLU A 799 -2.94 8.32 -50.57
CA GLU A 799 -2.95 6.85 -50.57
C GLU A 799 -1.81 6.25 -49.73
N GLN A 800 -0.69 6.96 -49.58
CA GLN A 800 0.45 6.49 -48.76
C GLN A 800 0.06 6.40 -47.29
N PHE A 801 -0.76 7.33 -46.79
CA PHE A 801 -1.24 7.32 -45.41
C PHE A 801 -2.24 6.19 -45.15
N SER A 802 -3.19 5.97 -46.07
CA SER A 802 -4.16 4.87 -45.98
C SER A 802 -3.46 3.50 -46.06
N THR A 803 -2.51 3.36 -46.99
CA THR A 803 -1.71 2.15 -47.16
C THR A 803 -0.92 1.82 -45.89
N LEU A 804 -0.21 2.80 -45.33
CA LEU A 804 0.55 2.60 -44.08
C LEU A 804 -0.39 2.25 -42.91
N ALA A 805 -1.56 2.88 -42.80
CA ALA A 805 -2.54 2.56 -41.77
C ALA A 805 -3.02 1.10 -41.88
N ALA A 806 -3.35 0.63 -43.10
CA ALA A 806 -3.77 -0.74 -43.37
C ALA A 806 -2.66 -1.76 -43.12
N GLU A 807 -1.42 -1.42 -43.47
CA GLU A 807 -0.24 -2.26 -43.26
C GLU A 807 0.07 -2.50 -41.80
N ILE A 808 -0.13 -1.51 -40.91
CA ILE A 808 0.13 -1.68 -39.48
C ILE A 808 -0.76 -2.79 -38.89
N TRP A 809 -2.07 -2.76 -39.17
CA TRP A 809 -3.00 -3.81 -38.75
C TRP A 809 -2.69 -5.16 -39.40
N GLN A 810 -2.34 -5.14 -40.69
CA GLN A 810 -1.98 -6.37 -41.40
C GLN A 810 -0.71 -7.01 -40.85
N LYS A 811 0.29 -6.21 -40.45
CA LYS A 811 1.53 -6.70 -39.87
C LYS A 811 1.27 -7.40 -38.53
N TRP A 812 0.43 -6.84 -37.66
CA TRP A 812 0.05 -7.49 -36.39
C TRP A 812 -0.62 -8.85 -36.58
N HIS A 813 -1.47 -8.95 -37.59
CA HIS A 813 -2.08 -10.20 -38.01
C HIS A 813 -0.99 -11.21 -38.43
N GLN A 814 -0.12 -10.83 -39.36
CA GLN A 814 0.94 -11.68 -39.91
C GLN A 814 1.98 -12.12 -38.88
N ASP A 815 2.39 -11.24 -37.95
CA ASP A 815 3.36 -11.52 -36.89
C ASP A 815 2.93 -12.70 -35.99
N THR A 816 1.64 -13.04 -36.01
CA THR A 816 1.05 -14.08 -35.16
C THR A 816 0.42 -15.24 -35.93
N SER A 817 0.31 -15.12 -37.26
CA SER A 817 -0.14 -16.13 -38.21
C SER A 817 0.84 -17.30 -38.35
N GLN A 818 0.35 -18.42 -38.88
CA GLN A 818 1.24 -19.47 -39.37
C GLN A 818 1.99 -18.97 -40.62
N PRO A 819 3.27 -19.38 -40.82
CA PRO A 819 4.01 -19.05 -42.03
C PRO A 819 3.24 -19.46 -43.29
N GLY A 820 3.09 -18.54 -44.25
CA GLY A 820 2.42 -18.79 -45.53
C GLY A 820 0.91 -18.53 -45.57
N VAL A 821 0.31 -18.03 -44.48
CA VAL A 821 -1.12 -17.63 -44.48
C VAL A 821 -1.27 -16.20 -45.02
N GLU A 822 -2.09 -16.03 -46.07
CA GLU A 822 -2.33 -14.74 -46.76
C GLU A 822 -3.63 -14.03 -46.33
N THR A 823 -4.21 -14.38 -45.19
CA THR A 823 -5.46 -13.76 -44.72
C THR A 823 -5.29 -12.27 -44.43
N ILE A 824 -6.33 -11.50 -44.74
CA ILE A 824 -6.37 -10.05 -44.52
C ILE A 824 -7.01 -9.76 -43.17
N HIS A 825 -6.40 -8.86 -42.40
CA HIS A 825 -6.98 -8.39 -41.15
C HIS A 825 -8.30 -7.62 -41.42
N PRO A 826 -9.41 -7.88 -40.72
CA PRO A 826 -10.72 -7.26 -41.02
C PRO A 826 -10.70 -5.71 -40.99
N ILE A 827 -9.95 -5.11 -40.07
CA ILE A 827 -9.78 -3.64 -40.05
C ILE A 827 -8.91 -3.14 -41.22
N SER A 828 -7.89 -3.91 -41.63
CA SER A 828 -7.07 -3.56 -42.79
C SER A 828 -7.92 -3.56 -44.07
N GLU A 829 -8.82 -4.53 -44.20
CA GLU A 829 -9.81 -4.59 -45.28
C GLU A 829 -10.75 -3.37 -45.28
N ARG A 830 -11.29 -2.99 -44.11
CA ARG A 830 -12.15 -1.79 -43.99
C ARG A 830 -11.41 -0.49 -44.33
N ILE A 831 -10.14 -0.36 -43.95
CA ILE A 831 -9.30 0.80 -44.32
C ILE A 831 -9.13 0.85 -45.84
N LYS A 832 -8.78 -0.27 -46.48
CA LYS A 832 -8.64 -0.36 -47.94
C LYS A 832 -9.94 -0.03 -48.67
N ASN A 833 -11.07 -0.42 -48.09
CA ASN A 833 -12.41 -0.11 -48.60
C ASN A 833 -12.91 1.30 -48.20
N GLN A 834 -12.12 2.07 -47.44
CA GLN A 834 -12.43 3.42 -46.98
C GLN A 834 -13.70 3.53 -46.10
N THR A 835 -14.16 2.42 -45.51
CA THR A 835 -15.38 2.37 -44.68
C THR A 835 -15.10 2.42 -43.18
N TRP A 836 -13.83 2.44 -42.77
CA TRP A 836 -13.48 2.38 -41.35
C TRP A 836 -13.79 3.69 -40.61
N LEU A 837 -14.37 3.61 -39.40
CA LEU A 837 -14.69 4.77 -38.54
C LEU A 837 -15.50 5.86 -39.25
N SER A 838 -16.33 5.50 -40.23
CA SER A 838 -17.27 6.44 -40.86
C SER A 838 -18.42 6.78 -39.90
N GLN A 839 -19.15 7.85 -40.24
CA GLN A 839 -20.44 8.11 -39.62
C GLN A 839 -21.42 6.99 -39.99
N VAL A 840 -22.31 6.66 -39.06
CA VAL A 840 -23.36 5.65 -39.21
C VAL A 840 -24.70 6.36 -39.38
N ASP A 841 -25.48 5.88 -40.35
CA ASP A 841 -26.82 6.39 -40.67
C ASP A 841 -27.86 6.12 -39.57
#